data_AF-A0A848GQ15-F1
#
_entry.id   AF-A0A848GQ15-F1
#
_cell.length_a   1.000
_cell.length_b   1.000
_cell.length_c   1.000
_cell.angle_alpha   90.00
_cell.angle_beta   90.00
_cell.angle_gamma   90.00
#
_symmetry.space_group_name_H-M   'P 1'
#
loop_
_entity.id
_entity.type
_entity.pdbx_description
1 polymer ?
#
loop_
_entity_poly.entity_id
_entity_poly.type
_entity_poly.pdbx_seq_one_letter_code
_entity_poly.pdbx_strand_id
1 'polypeptide(L)'
;MMNKKVWTGFVGLMLAGHVLLAQQGSVFMNGYARIVTKEKSWYIDTAGQKAFDKIEAVYHPVDSVSEQSIFSNTDHSMAIVSSNGRKGLINEKGQWVLKPEYDKLEVEFNVYLAVYKQGKMTYADTWGKLLLPLQFEKVGILDDDRYDVKQQGKWGIYDVRRQQLVIPAVYDEFDYCGGCGRKSDYLYAKKNGKWGIISAANEVLVPFAFEHSHFMMRSDEWVCSFKQNGKNVVVNIPRKKVYGEPLYSQMKVIGNGMLILSKGGRFGLVNRNGEQVLDFIYDDIADPYGDFASGPYLTVRKGDKTGIVNMDGRVVIAPILDEEVSCTDDYIIAARNGLYNVFDSTGKSLLPEDYNEIEPLRSSGGSPLFALKQKALYGFFNPANGKVIAPAFHEVDMITSGRDKGLIQVTYQNKPGLYKSDGTLMLPVKYNAYELLTDHLLSVRTSTGTGLFDANTQQEIIPAKFKYINPIAPDSTLLSVTVENESGDVTYGLYSLSGQELVPPIYEVIYPVNKDQYLLMKETEKAIFSMATGKTIVLPYRNVVPAHIPDILVVSDSSNSYLWDVVKGKSLLAPFPLVKKYYGDTTLSPAIGEFGFGVAPVTKNGKMGVINANGQEVLPVIYDGVLILPQGVILLARQNGNVWKYGYADTTGKLLVPLEYDYNVNGYIYDYEDSTYLPLYKSVDNYTRAYQKGMAGRDGKIIIPALYDRIFVGKNNTGFLAEKEAYFTILNAAGNAVTSERFREVMLPPTVNPYAETAVLTYPLLCRKNERYVYLLRNGKTLPLQLTGVVQFNPETDVW
;
A
#
# COMPACT_ATOMS: atom_id res chain seq x y z
N MET A 1 52.66 -43.45 55.61
CA MET A 1 52.07 -44.53 54.80
C MET A 1 50.65 -44.78 55.30
N MET A 2 49.70 -44.96 54.36
CA MET A 2 48.36 -45.58 54.51
C MET A 2 47.75 -45.73 55.92
N ASN A 3 46.54 -45.20 56.13
CA ASN A 3 45.38 -46.09 56.21
C ASN A 3 44.03 -45.35 56.17
N LYS A 4 43.11 -45.92 55.37
CA LYS A 4 41.67 -45.68 55.35
C LYS A 4 40.98 -46.45 56.49
N LYS A 5 39.86 -45.90 56.98
CA LYS A 5 38.61 -46.51 57.51
C LYS A 5 38.16 -45.73 58.77
N VAL A 6 36.89 -45.52 59.13
CA VAL A 6 35.50 -45.79 58.66
C VAL A 6 34.59 -45.12 59.73
N TRP A 7 33.42 -44.58 59.34
CA TRP A 7 32.11 -44.37 60.06
C TRP A 7 32.09 -44.19 61.62
N THR A 8 31.31 -43.32 62.29
CA THR A 8 29.96 -42.74 62.12
C THR A 8 29.78 -41.56 63.08
N GLY A 9 28.86 -40.63 62.80
CA GLY A 9 28.40 -39.64 63.78
C GLY A 9 27.47 -38.57 63.19
N PHE A 10 26.16 -38.85 63.25
CA PHE A 10 25.03 -37.98 62.92
C PHE A 10 25.06 -36.63 63.64
N VAL A 11 24.81 -35.53 62.92
CA VAL A 11 23.96 -34.41 63.37
C VAL A 11 23.14 -33.97 62.15
N GLY A 12 21.82 -34.00 62.31
CA GLY A 12 20.86 -33.74 61.26
C GLY A 12 20.74 -32.26 60.94
N LEU A 13 20.38 -31.97 59.68
CA LEU A 13 19.79 -30.70 59.30
C LEU A 13 18.37 -30.98 58.80
N MET A 14 17.43 -30.27 59.41
CA MET A 14 15.99 -30.40 59.24
C MET A 14 15.56 -30.23 57.78
N LEU A 15 14.65 -31.11 57.37
CA LEU A 15 13.69 -30.90 56.29
C LEU A 15 12.89 -29.62 56.55
N ALA A 16 13.24 -28.52 55.90
CA ALA A 16 12.29 -27.47 55.58
C ALA A 16 11.66 -27.84 54.23
N GLY A 17 10.59 -28.64 54.28
CA GLY A 17 9.69 -28.81 53.15
C GLY A 17 9.21 -27.43 52.72
N HIS A 18 9.80 -26.89 51.66
CA HIS A 18 9.24 -25.72 51.01
C HIS A 18 7.92 -26.20 50.41
N VAL A 19 6.82 -25.81 51.04
CA VAL A 19 5.52 -25.82 50.40
C VAL A 19 5.71 -25.05 49.11
N LEU A 20 5.74 -25.76 47.96
CA LEU A 20 5.70 -25.13 46.65
C LEU A 20 4.43 -24.28 46.64
N LEU A 21 4.61 -22.96 46.78
CA LEU A 21 3.50 -22.02 46.67
C LEU A 21 2.79 -22.32 45.36
N ALA A 22 1.46 -22.39 45.40
CA ALA A 22 0.64 -22.57 44.21
C ALA A 22 1.01 -21.49 43.17
N GLN A 23 1.73 -21.90 42.12
CA GLN A 23 2.15 -21.04 41.03
C GLN A 23 1.19 -21.22 39.86
N GLN A 24 0.81 -20.14 39.22
CA GLN A 24 0.09 -20.16 37.96
C GLN A 24 1.02 -19.65 36.86
N GLY A 25 0.88 -20.17 35.65
CA GLY A 25 1.72 -19.78 34.52
C GLY A 25 0.90 -19.43 33.28
N SER A 26 1.39 -18.52 32.46
CA SER A 26 0.80 -18.21 31.16
C SER A 26 1.34 -19.09 30.04
N VAL A 27 0.68 -19.10 28.89
CA VAL A 27 1.32 -19.54 27.64
C VAL A 27 2.57 -18.69 27.36
N PHE A 28 3.56 -19.27 26.69
CA PHE A 28 4.74 -18.53 26.28
C PHE A 28 4.40 -17.59 25.12
N MET A 29 4.72 -16.30 25.28
CA MET A 29 4.64 -15.27 24.25
C MET A 29 5.99 -14.54 24.19
N ASN A 30 6.51 -14.34 22.97
CA ASN A 30 7.78 -13.63 22.74
C ASN A 30 8.97 -14.13 23.58
N GLY A 31 9.05 -15.44 23.79
CA GLY A 31 10.14 -16.08 24.54
C GLY A 31 9.98 -16.06 26.07
N TYR A 32 8.89 -15.52 26.62
CA TYR A 32 8.64 -15.48 28.05
C TYR A 32 7.29 -16.06 28.44
N ALA A 33 7.17 -16.45 29.70
CA ALA A 33 5.89 -16.73 30.34
C ALA A 33 5.77 -15.96 31.66
N ARG A 34 4.56 -15.50 31.98
CA ARG A 34 4.25 -14.87 33.25
C ARG A 34 4.01 -15.96 34.29
N ILE A 35 4.70 -15.86 35.43
CA ILE A 35 4.46 -16.68 36.62
C ILE A 35 3.83 -15.81 37.70
N VAL A 36 2.75 -16.33 38.28
CA VAL A 36 1.96 -15.65 39.31
C VAL A 36 1.86 -16.53 40.54
N THR A 37 2.13 -15.93 41.69
CA THR A 37 1.82 -16.47 43.02
C THR A 37 0.77 -15.58 43.67
N LYS A 38 0.28 -15.94 44.86
CA LYS A 38 -0.66 -15.08 45.61
C LYS A 38 -0.13 -13.67 45.90
N GLU A 39 1.20 -13.50 46.01
CA GLU A 39 1.81 -12.26 46.47
C GLU A 39 2.54 -11.48 45.36
N LYS A 40 3.02 -12.18 44.32
CA LYS A 40 3.94 -11.62 43.32
C LYS A 40 3.71 -12.23 41.96
N SER A 41 4.02 -11.45 40.92
CA SER A 41 4.20 -11.95 39.55
C SER A 41 5.56 -11.57 39.01
N TRP A 42 6.12 -12.40 38.14
CA TRP A 42 7.35 -12.15 37.39
C TRP A 42 7.29 -12.87 36.04
N TYR A 43 8.28 -12.61 35.19
CA TYR A 43 8.42 -13.28 33.90
C TYR A 43 9.61 -14.23 33.92
N ILE A 44 9.44 -15.41 33.33
CA ILE A 44 10.51 -16.40 33.13
C ILE A 44 10.86 -16.51 31.65
N ASP A 45 12.12 -16.79 31.36
CA ASP A 45 12.58 -17.14 30.02
C ASP A 45 12.26 -18.60 29.65
N THR A 46 12.61 -19.00 28.43
CA THR A 46 12.40 -20.37 27.93
C THR A 46 13.20 -21.45 28.68
N ALA A 47 14.21 -21.06 29.47
CA ALA A 47 14.94 -21.95 30.36
C ALA A 47 14.30 -22.05 31.77
N GLY A 48 13.24 -21.29 32.03
CA GLY A 48 12.54 -21.23 33.31
C GLY A 48 13.20 -20.33 34.35
N GLN A 49 14.18 -19.52 33.96
CA GLN A 49 14.86 -18.59 34.86
C GLN A 49 14.10 -17.27 34.91
N LYS A 50 14.08 -16.62 36.08
CA LYS A 50 13.47 -15.29 36.23
C LYS A 50 14.19 -14.28 35.33
N ALA A 51 13.47 -13.69 34.39
CA ALA A 51 13.97 -12.69 33.46
C ALA A 51 13.80 -11.26 33.99
N PHE A 52 12.58 -10.87 34.38
CA PHE A 52 12.26 -9.53 34.90
C PHE A 52 10.96 -9.56 35.73
N ASP A 53 10.65 -8.46 36.41
CA ASP A 53 9.51 -8.37 37.34
C ASP A 53 8.21 -7.99 36.63
N LYS A 54 8.26 -6.99 35.74
CA LYS A 54 7.06 -6.44 35.09
C LYS A 54 7.37 -5.88 33.69
N ILE A 55 6.41 -5.99 32.78
CA ILE A 55 6.37 -5.23 31.52
C ILE A 55 5.68 -3.89 31.80
N GLU A 56 6.34 -2.79 31.48
CA GLU A 56 5.86 -1.42 31.76
C GLU A 56 5.24 -0.76 30.53
N ALA A 57 5.79 -1.04 29.34
CA ALA A 57 5.27 -0.56 28.07
C ALA A 57 5.74 -1.47 26.93
N VAL A 58 4.96 -1.53 25.86
CA VAL A 58 5.30 -2.23 24.61
C VAL A 58 5.18 -1.23 23.47
N TYR A 59 6.15 -1.20 22.56
CA TYR A 59 6.14 -0.32 21.39
C TYR A 59 6.78 -1.00 20.17
N HIS A 60 6.56 -0.42 18.99
CA HIS A 60 7.19 -0.84 17.74
C HIS A 60 8.35 0.10 17.41
N PRO A 61 9.59 -0.41 17.21
CA PRO A 61 10.72 0.45 16.88
C PRO A 61 10.51 1.08 15.49
N VAL A 62 11.20 2.18 15.21
CA VAL A 62 11.03 2.94 13.98
C VAL A 62 12.16 2.59 13.02
N ASP A 63 11.81 2.16 11.81
CA ASP A 63 12.78 1.84 10.74
C ASP A 63 13.19 3.09 9.99
N SER A 64 12.23 3.95 9.69
CA SER A 64 12.47 5.19 8.98
C SER A 64 11.44 6.27 9.33
N VAL A 65 11.87 7.51 9.20
CA VAL A 65 11.03 8.70 9.34
C VAL A 65 11.06 9.41 7.99
N SER A 66 9.90 9.68 7.41
CA SER A 66 9.75 10.60 6.29
C SER A 66 9.13 11.92 6.77
N GLU A 67 9.15 12.94 5.91
CA GLU A 67 8.55 14.25 6.22
C GLU A 67 7.07 14.19 6.63
N GLN A 68 6.34 13.12 6.26
CA GLN A 68 4.91 12.99 6.50
C GLN A 68 4.52 11.81 7.39
N SER A 69 5.43 10.88 7.68
CA SER A 69 5.07 9.64 8.37
C SER A 69 6.24 9.02 9.13
N ILE A 70 5.90 8.43 10.27
CA ILE A 70 6.79 7.57 11.04
C ILE A 70 6.46 6.13 10.66
N PHE A 71 7.43 5.42 10.11
CA PHE A 71 7.27 4.01 9.76
C PHE A 71 7.78 3.15 10.91
N SER A 72 6.87 2.86 11.83
CA SER A 72 7.11 1.87 12.86
C SER A 72 7.15 0.47 12.25
N ASN A 73 8.13 -0.31 12.66
CA ASN A 73 8.28 -1.69 12.27
C ASN A 73 7.25 -2.56 12.99
N THR A 74 6.14 -2.87 12.32
CA THR A 74 5.07 -3.69 12.91
C THR A 74 5.46 -5.16 13.08
N ASP A 75 6.50 -5.62 12.41
CA ASP A 75 7.01 -6.98 12.52
C ASP A 75 7.89 -7.17 13.77
N HIS A 76 8.35 -6.08 14.37
CA HIS A 76 9.17 -6.06 15.58
C HIS A 76 8.43 -5.39 16.73
N SER A 77 8.49 -5.96 17.94
CA SER A 77 7.87 -5.39 19.13
C SER A 77 8.89 -5.38 20.27
N MET A 78 9.12 -4.22 20.86
CA MET A 78 10.00 -4.04 22.01
C MET A 78 9.20 -3.80 23.28
N ALA A 79 9.76 -4.21 24.42
CA ALA A 79 9.14 -3.97 25.72
C ALA A 79 10.10 -3.31 26.69
N ILE A 80 9.63 -2.22 27.31
CA ILE A 80 10.27 -1.61 28.48
C ILE A 80 9.87 -2.45 29.69
N VAL A 81 10.86 -2.99 30.39
CA VAL A 81 10.65 -3.88 31.53
C VAL A 81 11.30 -3.32 32.79
N SER A 82 10.76 -3.67 33.95
CA SER A 82 11.38 -3.39 35.24
C SER A 82 11.94 -4.65 35.89
N SER A 83 13.13 -4.53 36.48
CA SER A 83 13.80 -5.54 37.28
C SER A 83 14.47 -4.88 38.48
N ASN A 84 14.11 -5.27 39.69
CA ASN A 84 14.61 -4.70 40.95
C ASN A 84 14.53 -3.16 41.01
N GLY A 85 13.45 -2.58 40.49
CA GLY A 85 13.23 -1.13 40.46
C GLY A 85 14.01 -0.36 39.39
N ARG A 86 14.79 -1.06 38.55
CA ARG A 86 15.50 -0.49 37.39
C ARG A 86 14.80 -0.84 36.09
N LYS A 87 14.86 0.06 35.11
CA LYS A 87 14.25 -0.10 33.79
C LYS A 87 15.27 -0.60 32.77
N GLY A 88 14.83 -1.50 31.90
CA GLY A 88 15.59 -2.03 30.75
C GLY A 88 14.67 -2.20 29.53
N LEU A 89 15.26 -2.58 28.40
CA LEU A 89 14.59 -2.77 27.12
C LEU A 89 14.89 -4.17 26.58
N ILE A 90 13.87 -4.88 26.13
CA ILE A 90 13.96 -6.19 25.49
C ILE A 90 13.30 -6.18 24.10
N ASN A 91 13.79 -7.01 23.18
CA ASN A 91 13.21 -7.19 21.84
C ASN A 91 12.15 -8.31 21.80
N GLU A 92 11.58 -8.55 20.62
CA GLU A 92 10.50 -9.54 20.39
C GLU A 92 10.94 -11.00 20.61
N LYS A 93 12.25 -11.24 20.65
CA LYS A 93 12.86 -12.54 20.95
C LYS A 93 13.20 -12.69 22.43
N GLY A 94 12.94 -11.67 23.24
CA GLY A 94 13.30 -11.63 24.64
C GLY A 94 14.80 -11.49 24.91
N GLN A 95 15.51 -10.78 24.06
CA GLN A 95 16.91 -10.45 24.26
C GLN A 95 17.04 -9.04 24.80
N TRP A 96 17.98 -8.82 25.73
CA TRP A 96 18.28 -7.49 26.27
C TRP A 96 18.88 -6.59 25.21
N VAL A 97 18.20 -5.47 24.96
CA VAL A 97 18.71 -4.33 24.19
C VAL A 97 19.38 -3.34 25.14
N LEU A 98 18.69 -3.00 26.24
CA LEU A 98 19.23 -2.22 27.35
C LEU A 98 19.04 -3.00 28.65
N LYS A 99 20.12 -3.30 29.36
CA LYS A 99 20.05 -3.99 30.66
C LYS A 99 19.29 -3.13 31.69
N PRO A 100 18.65 -3.74 32.70
CA PRO A 100 17.88 -3.01 33.70
C PRO A 100 18.80 -2.27 34.68
N GLU A 101 19.36 -1.14 34.26
CA GLU A 101 20.25 -0.28 35.05
C GLU A 101 19.81 1.18 35.11
N TYR A 102 18.74 1.54 34.40
CA TYR A 102 18.27 2.92 34.26
C TYR A 102 17.19 3.25 35.28
N ASP A 103 17.13 4.53 35.69
CA ASP A 103 16.07 5.03 36.58
C ASP A 103 14.74 5.12 35.82
N LYS A 104 14.80 5.52 34.55
CA LYS A 104 13.63 5.78 33.70
C LYS A 104 13.98 5.57 32.23
N LEU A 105 13.04 5.01 31.47
CA LEU A 105 13.05 4.89 30.01
C LEU A 105 11.70 5.37 29.49
N GLU A 106 11.68 6.34 28.59
CA GLU A 106 10.46 6.93 28.02
C GLU A 106 10.54 7.06 26.51
N VAL A 107 9.47 6.69 25.81
CA VAL A 107 9.35 6.93 24.37
C VAL A 107 8.95 8.38 24.16
N GLU A 108 9.79 9.15 23.48
CA GLU A 108 9.62 10.56 23.17
C GLU A 108 9.42 10.75 21.68
N PHE A 109 8.44 11.58 21.31
CA PHE A 109 8.08 11.90 19.92
C PHE A 109 7.83 10.67 19.02
N ASN A 110 7.56 9.50 19.60
CA ASN A 110 7.42 8.20 18.93
C ASN A 110 8.66 7.70 18.17
N VAL A 111 9.80 8.39 18.23
CA VAL A 111 11.01 8.06 17.45
C VAL A 111 12.31 8.04 18.27
N TYR A 112 12.26 8.47 19.54
CA TYR A 112 13.41 8.45 20.44
C TYR A 112 13.06 7.75 21.76
N LEU A 113 14.08 7.20 22.42
CA LEU A 113 13.99 6.72 23.78
C LEU A 113 14.79 7.66 24.70
N ALA A 114 14.13 8.40 25.58
CA ALA A 114 14.79 9.16 26.62
C ALA A 114 15.25 8.24 27.75
N VAL A 115 16.55 8.26 28.03
CA VAL A 115 17.23 7.38 28.98
C VAL A 115 17.76 8.19 30.16
N TYR A 116 17.33 7.87 31.37
CA TYR A 116 17.71 8.60 32.58
C TYR A 116 18.51 7.72 33.55
N LYS A 117 19.60 8.28 34.08
CA LYS A 117 20.42 7.67 35.14
C LYS A 117 21.06 8.75 36.01
N GLN A 118 20.84 8.69 37.32
CA GLN A 118 21.46 9.56 38.34
C GLN A 118 21.33 11.06 38.04
N GLY A 119 20.14 11.51 37.63
CA GLY A 119 19.88 12.92 37.31
C GLY A 119 20.51 13.41 36.01
N LYS A 120 21.11 12.51 35.23
CA LYS A 120 21.58 12.74 33.87
C LYS A 120 20.66 12.06 32.86
N MET A 121 20.61 12.61 31.65
CA MET A 121 19.83 12.06 30.55
C MET A 121 20.61 11.99 29.24
N THR A 122 20.16 11.09 28.36
CA THR A 122 20.53 11.04 26.94
C THR A 122 19.35 10.53 26.11
N TYR A 123 19.39 10.71 24.80
CA TYR A 123 18.51 10.03 23.86
C TYR A 123 19.19 8.77 23.33
N ALA A 124 18.40 7.74 23.13
CA ALA A 124 18.71 6.59 22.29
C ALA A 124 17.77 6.58 21.07
N ASP A 125 18.19 5.94 19.98
CA ASP A 125 17.23 5.60 18.93
C ASP A 125 16.20 4.59 19.45
N THR A 126 15.12 4.36 18.68
CA THR A 126 14.07 3.40 19.05
C THR A 126 14.57 1.96 19.19
N TRP A 127 15.75 1.65 18.64
CA TRP A 127 16.45 0.37 18.75
C TRP A 127 17.40 0.31 19.96
N GLY A 128 17.42 1.34 20.81
CA GLY A 128 18.16 1.39 22.07
C GLY A 128 19.63 1.80 21.94
N LYS A 129 20.10 2.26 20.77
CA LYS A 129 21.46 2.79 20.61
C LYS A 129 21.53 4.21 21.17
N LEU A 130 22.35 4.43 22.20
CA LEU A 130 22.57 5.75 22.76
C LEU A 130 23.17 6.70 21.70
N LEU A 131 22.54 7.87 21.53
CA LEU A 131 22.92 8.89 20.56
C LEU A 131 23.96 9.86 21.13
N LEU A 132 23.86 10.17 22.43
CA LEU A 132 24.81 11.00 23.17
C LEU A 132 25.35 10.28 24.42
N PRO A 133 26.51 10.70 24.95
CA PRO A 133 26.95 10.26 26.27
C PRO A 133 25.96 10.62 27.37
N LEU A 134 25.70 9.69 28.30
CA LEU A 134 24.80 9.87 29.44
C LEU A 134 25.45 10.73 30.54
N GLN A 135 25.61 12.03 30.29
CA GLN A 135 26.30 12.98 31.19
C GLN A 135 25.62 14.34 31.34
N PHE A 136 24.60 14.63 30.52
CA PHE A 136 23.96 15.93 30.44
C PHE A 136 22.79 16.06 31.42
N GLU A 137 22.58 17.26 31.96
CA GLU A 137 21.46 17.57 32.85
C GLU A 137 20.12 17.60 32.09
N LYS A 138 20.17 18.12 30.86
CA LYS A 138 19.07 18.13 29.88
C LYS A 138 19.64 18.01 28.48
N VAL A 139 18.85 17.41 27.59
CA VAL A 139 19.13 17.30 26.16
C VAL A 139 17.84 17.62 25.42
N GLY A 140 17.88 18.56 24.49
CA GLY A 140 16.84 18.80 23.49
C GLY A 140 17.34 18.47 22.10
N ILE A 141 16.42 18.40 21.14
CA ILE A 141 16.69 17.99 19.76
C ILE A 141 16.62 19.24 18.90
N LEU A 142 17.73 19.58 18.24
CA LEU A 142 17.82 20.73 17.34
C LEU A 142 17.59 20.29 15.88
N ASP A 143 18.32 19.27 15.44
CA ASP A 143 18.17 18.62 14.14
C ASP A 143 18.67 17.16 14.22
N ASP A 144 18.80 16.47 13.08
CA ASP A 144 19.23 15.06 13.00
C ASP A 144 20.54 14.77 13.73
N ASP A 145 21.47 15.74 13.72
CA ASP A 145 22.85 15.54 14.17
C ASP A 145 23.21 16.39 15.40
N ARG A 146 22.38 17.39 15.73
CA ARG A 146 22.70 18.38 16.75
C ARG A 146 21.63 18.42 17.84
N TYR A 147 22.13 18.55 19.07
CA TYR A 147 21.32 18.55 20.27
C TYR A 147 21.75 19.73 21.14
N ASP A 148 20.80 20.52 21.63
CA ASP A 148 21.09 21.48 22.68
C ASP A 148 21.20 20.76 24.02
N VAL A 149 22.33 20.94 24.67
CA VAL A 149 22.67 20.20 25.89
C VAL A 149 22.95 21.16 27.02
N LYS A 150 22.46 20.79 28.21
CA LYS A 150 22.69 21.52 29.44
C LYS A 150 23.73 20.82 30.30
N GLN A 151 24.79 21.55 30.63
CA GLN A 151 25.82 21.12 31.58
C GLN A 151 26.25 22.31 32.43
N GLN A 152 26.40 22.11 33.74
CA GLN A 152 26.79 23.18 34.68
C GLN A 152 25.84 24.38 34.62
N GLY A 153 24.55 24.14 34.41
CA GLY A 153 23.54 25.21 34.36
C GLY A 153 23.48 26.04 33.06
N LYS A 154 24.40 25.84 32.10
CA LYS A 154 24.45 26.58 30.83
C LYS A 154 24.17 25.68 29.62
N TRP A 155 23.69 26.28 28.54
CA TRP A 155 23.39 25.59 27.29
C TRP A 155 24.50 25.71 26.26
N GLY A 156 24.77 24.60 25.58
CA GLY A 156 25.65 24.49 24.41
C GLY A 156 25.04 23.55 23.37
N ILE A 157 25.71 23.33 22.25
CA ILE A 157 25.26 22.40 21.19
C ILE A 157 26.25 21.27 21.06
N TYR A 158 25.77 20.03 21.18
CA TYR A 158 26.51 18.80 20.92
C TYR A 158 26.19 18.29 19.52
N ASP A 159 27.23 17.88 18.79
CA ASP A 159 27.11 17.27 17.46
C ASP A 159 27.44 15.77 17.59
N VAL A 160 26.47 14.91 17.26
CA VAL A 160 26.61 13.45 17.42
C VAL A 160 27.46 12.81 16.32
N ARG A 161 27.65 13.47 15.17
CA ARG A 161 28.59 12.97 14.15
C ARG A 161 30.02 13.22 14.59
N ARG A 162 30.27 14.40 15.15
CA ARG A 162 31.59 14.80 15.65
C ARG A 162 31.89 14.31 17.06
N GLN A 163 30.87 13.82 17.77
CA GLN A 163 30.95 13.35 19.16
C GLN A 163 31.57 14.41 20.11
N GLN A 164 31.19 15.68 19.94
CA GLN A 164 31.71 16.79 20.75
C GLN A 164 30.76 17.98 20.78
N LEU A 165 30.99 18.89 21.74
CA LEU A 165 30.36 20.21 21.75
C LEU A 165 30.90 21.05 20.58
N VAL A 166 30.03 21.44 19.66
CA VAL A 166 30.33 22.40 18.58
C VAL A 166 30.03 23.84 18.99
N ILE A 167 29.15 24.02 19.98
CA ILE A 167 28.96 25.29 20.68
C ILE A 167 29.14 25.03 22.18
N PRO A 168 30.07 25.71 22.86
CA PRO A 168 30.33 25.46 24.27
C PRO A 168 29.12 25.83 25.14
N ALA A 169 28.99 25.17 26.27
CA ALA A 169 27.91 25.42 27.22
C ALA A 169 28.11 26.73 28.00
N VAL A 170 27.84 27.87 27.35
CA VAL A 170 28.06 29.21 27.90
C VAL A 170 26.85 30.13 27.77
N TYR A 171 25.76 29.66 27.17
CA TYR A 171 24.56 30.45 26.90
C TYR A 171 23.50 30.24 27.99
N ASP A 172 22.72 31.29 28.23
CA ASP A 172 21.64 31.28 29.23
C ASP A 172 20.45 30.45 28.71
N GLU A 173 20.08 30.67 27.45
CA GLU A 173 18.97 30.05 26.72
C GLU A 173 19.30 30.03 25.22
N PHE A 174 18.73 29.07 24.50
CA PHE A 174 18.62 29.10 23.04
C PHE A 174 17.15 29.25 22.64
N ASP A 175 16.94 29.79 21.46
CA ASP A 175 15.64 29.75 20.79
C ASP A 175 15.87 29.50 19.29
N TYR A 176 14.96 28.75 18.67
CA TYR A 176 15.08 28.38 17.27
C TYR A 176 13.71 28.03 16.69
N CYS A 177 13.52 28.33 15.41
CA CYS A 177 12.31 27.97 14.68
C CYS A 177 12.45 26.56 14.10
N GLY A 178 11.98 25.54 14.83
CA GLY A 178 12.05 24.13 14.42
C GLY A 178 10.88 23.63 13.58
N GLY A 179 9.80 24.41 13.45
CA GLY A 179 8.51 23.92 12.91
C GLY A 179 8.37 23.87 11.38
N CYS A 180 9.36 24.35 10.61
CA CYS A 180 9.22 24.52 9.15
C CYS A 180 10.12 23.60 8.31
N GLY A 181 10.75 22.58 8.92
CA GLY A 181 11.57 21.57 8.19
C GLY A 181 12.88 22.07 7.57
N ARG A 182 13.17 23.38 7.61
CA ARG A 182 14.43 23.95 7.10
C ARG A 182 15.46 24.09 8.22
N LYS A 183 16.64 23.48 8.04
CA LYS A 183 17.81 23.76 8.90
C LYS A 183 18.06 25.28 8.91
N SER A 184 18.26 25.85 10.10
CA SER A 184 18.62 27.25 10.26
C SER A 184 20.14 27.36 10.24
N ASP A 185 20.70 28.27 9.45
CA ASP A 185 22.16 28.51 9.42
C ASP A 185 22.66 29.26 10.67
N TYR A 186 21.73 29.70 11.52
CA TYR A 186 21.99 30.44 12.74
C TYR A 186 21.02 30.09 13.87
N LEU A 187 21.38 30.45 15.09
CA LEU A 187 20.62 30.22 16.32
C LEU A 187 20.38 31.54 17.04
N TYR A 188 19.20 31.69 17.65
CA TYR A 188 18.99 32.74 18.64
C TYR A 188 19.60 32.26 19.95
N ALA A 189 20.46 33.11 20.52
CA ALA A 189 21.12 32.80 21.76
C ALA A 189 20.95 33.97 22.73
N LYS A 190 20.76 33.62 23.99
CA LYS A 190 20.70 34.57 25.09
C LYS A 190 21.99 34.51 25.88
N LYS A 191 22.63 35.66 26.05
CA LYS A 191 23.84 35.80 26.85
C LYS A 191 23.76 37.07 27.67
N ASN A 192 23.92 36.94 28.98
CA ASN A 192 23.79 38.04 29.95
C ASN A 192 22.42 38.73 29.86
N GLY A 193 21.35 37.96 29.63
CA GLY A 193 19.99 38.47 29.58
C GLY A 193 19.57 39.20 28.29
N LYS A 194 20.46 39.34 27.30
CA LYS A 194 20.14 39.92 25.98
C LYS A 194 20.24 38.90 24.87
N TRP A 195 19.41 39.08 23.85
CA TRP A 195 19.34 38.19 22.69
C TRP A 195 20.19 38.72 21.54
N GLY A 196 20.79 37.78 20.82
CA GLY A 196 21.54 37.98 19.59
C GLY A 196 21.45 36.73 18.72
N ILE A 197 22.18 36.74 17.61
CA ILE A 197 22.23 35.63 16.67
C ILE A 197 23.66 35.14 16.54
N ILE A 198 23.83 33.83 16.62
CA ILE A 198 25.11 33.16 16.39
C ILE A 198 25.03 32.19 15.22
N SER A 199 26.13 32.02 14.50
CA SER A 199 26.25 30.97 13.48
C SER A 199 26.43 29.60 14.13
N ALA A 200 26.29 28.52 13.34
CA ALA A 200 26.63 27.17 13.78
C ALA A 200 28.11 27.01 14.19
N ALA A 201 29.00 27.92 13.78
CA ALA A 201 30.40 27.98 14.18
C ALA A 201 30.63 28.83 15.44
N ASN A 202 29.56 29.23 16.13
CA ASN A 202 29.58 30.07 17.33
C ASN A 202 30.06 31.53 17.08
N GLU A 203 29.96 32.01 15.85
CA GLU A 203 30.28 33.41 15.51
C GLU A 203 29.09 34.31 15.77
N VAL A 204 29.30 35.50 16.35
CA VAL A 204 28.22 36.46 16.59
C VAL A 204 27.86 37.17 15.27
N LEU A 205 26.72 36.79 14.68
CA LEU A 205 26.18 37.39 13.45
C LEU A 205 25.42 38.69 13.76
N VAL A 206 24.61 38.66 14.82
CA VAL A 206 23.89 39.83 15.35
C VAL A 206 24.22 39.95 16.85
N PRO A 207 24.69 41.12 17.32
CA PRO A 207 25.14 41.31 18.70
C PRO A 207 24.03 41.09 19.74
N PHE A 208 24.42 40.69 20.95
CA PHE A 208 23.51 40.48 22.09
C PHE A 208 23.03 41.83 22.67
N ALA A 209 22.08 42.46 21.98
CA ALA A 209 21.57 43.79 22.32
C ALA A 209 20.04 43.86 22.37
N PHE A 210 19.34 42.79 21.97
CA PHE A 210 17.91 42.83 21.67
C PHE A 210 17.08 42.18 22.77
N GLU A 211 15.83 42.63 22.83
CA GLU A 211 14.73 41.87 23.39
C GLU A 211 14.17 40.96 22.28
N HIS A 212 13.68 39.78 22.64
CA HIS A 212 13.20 38.77 21.71
C HIS A 212 11.85 38.23 22.16
N SER A 213 10.97 38.01 21.19
CA SER A 213 9.72 37.27 21.37
C SER A 213 9.69 36.09 20.41
N HIS A 214 9.17 34.94 20.86
CA HIS A 214 9.00 33.74 20.03
C HIS A 214 7.87 33.92 19.00
N PHE A 215 8.04 34.86 18.07
CA PHE A 215 7.08 35.21 17.02
C PHE A 215 7.83 35.77 15.81
N MET A 216 7.46 35.33 14.59
CA MET A 216 8.11 35.73 13.32
C MET A 216 9.64 35.67 13.38
N MET A 217 10.15 34.57 13.95
CA MET A 217 11.58 34.39 14.23
C MET A 217 12.44 34.15 12.99
N ARG A 218 11.85 33.99 11.79
CA ARG A 218 12.62 33.65 10.60
C ARG A 218 12.05 34.31 9.35
N SER A 219 12.92 34.97 8.60
CA SER A 219 12.76 35.21 7.18
C SER A 219 14.14 35.26 6.51
N ASP A 220 14.78 34.09 6.44
CA ASP A 220 16.11 33.85 5.86
C ASP A 220 17.17 34.88 6.31
N GLU A 221 17.46 35.91 5.50
CA GLU A 221 18.43 36.97 5.79
C GLU A 221 17.90 38.06 6.75
N TRP A 222 16.63 38.01 7.12
CA TRP A 222 15.91 38.99 7.93
C TRP A 222 15.43 38.42 9.26
N VAL A 223 15.58 39.25 10.30
CA VAL A 223 15.17 38.94 11.68
C VAL A 223 14.06 39.90 12.07
N CYS A 224 12.84 39.38 12.24
CA CYS A 224 11.65 40.18 12.54
C CYS A 224 11.17 40.04 14.00
N SER A 225 11.82 39.19 14.80
CA SER A 225 11.42 38.89 16.19
C SER A 225 12.07 39.77 17.25
N PHE A 226 12.92 40.72 16.84
CA PHE A 226 13.64 41.59 17.74
C PHE A 226 12.91 42.88 18.06
N LYS A 227 13.10 43.31 19.31
CA LYS A 227 12.72 44.64 19.78
C LYS A 227 13.95 45.39 20.27
N GLN A 228 13.95 46.69 19.98
CA GLN A 228 14.91 47.64 20.51
C GLN A 228 14.14 48.78 21.17
N ASN A 229 14.37 48.99 22.47
CA ASN A 229 13.63 49.96 23.28
C ASN A 229 12.10 49.76 23.22
N GLY A 230 11.65 48.49 23.28
CA GLY A 230 10.23 48.12 23.21
C GLY A 230 9.56 48.23 21.83
N LYS A 231 10.27 48.73 20.80
CA LYS A 231 9.75 48.84 19.43
C LYS A 231 10.27 47.71 18.54
N ASN A 232 9.41 47.21 17.66
CA ASN A 232 9.78 46.17 16.68
C ASN A 232 10.81 46.70 15.71
N VAL A 233 11.83 45.90 15.42
CA VAL A 233 12.85 46.19 14.41
C VAL A 233 13.03 44.98 13.50
N VAL A 234 13.39 45.24 12.24
CA VAL A 234 13.83 44.20 11.31
C VAL A 234 15.34 44.31 11.15
N VAL A 235 16.09 43.24 11.39
CA VAL A 235 17.55 43.24 11.24
C VAL A 235 17.93 42.43 10.00
N ASN A 236 18.69 43.04 9.08
CA ASN A 236 19.33 42.32 7.99
C ASN A 236 20.64 41.72 8.48
N ILE A 237 20.76 40.39 8.47
CA ILE A 237 21.95 39.69 8.95
C ILE A 237 23.19 40.04 8.08
N PRO A 238 23.14 39.95 6.73
CA PRO A 238 24.31 40.24 5.89
C PRO A 238 24.88 41.66 6.08
N ARG A 239 24.01 42.69 6.07
CA ARG A 239 24.43 44.09 6.25
C ARG A 239 24.58 44.52 7.70
N LYS A 240 24.20 43.68 8.67
CA LYS A 240 24.14 44.01 10.11
C LYS A 240 23.37 45.32 10.37
N LYS A 241 22.36 45.60 9.54
CA LYS A 241 21.60 46.86 9.55
C LYS A 241 20.25 46.64 10.21
N VAL A 242 19.89 47.56 11.10
CA VAL A 242 18.60 47.61 11.78
C VAL A 242 17.67 48.55 11.02
N TYR A 243 16.45 48.09 10.75
CA TYR A 243 15.37 48.84 10.14
C TYR A 243 14.27 49.01 11.19
N GLY A 244 13.80 50.24 11.39
CA GLY A 244 12.79 50.56 12.37
C GLY A 244 12.55 52.07 12.49
N GLU A 245 11.74 52.43 13.47
CA GLU A 245 11.42 53.83 13.77
C GLU A 245 12.65 54.64 14.24
N PRO A 246 12.69 55.96 13.98
CA PRO A 246 11.65 56.78 13.35
C PRO A 246 11.74 56.81 11.81
N LEU A 247 12.77 56.18 11.21
CA LEU A 247 13.02 56.30 9.78
C LEU A 247 12.03 55.52 8.92
N TYR A 248 11.61 54.34 9.40
CA TYR A 248 10.65 53.47 8.73
C TYR A 248 9.46 53.21 9.64
N SER A 249 8.25 53.44 9.12
CA SER A 249 6.99 53.30 9.88
C SER A 249 6.27 51.98 9.64
N GLN A 250 6.53 51.32 8.50
CA GLN A 250 5.97 50.01 8.17
C GLN A 250 7.05 49.15 7.52
N MET A 251 7.06 47.86 7.88
CA MET A 251 8.06 46.88 7.47
C MET A 251 7.38 45.53 7.27
N LYS A 252 7.38 45.01 6.05
CA LYS A 252 6.84 43.67 5.72
C LYS A 252 7.86 42.90 4.90
N VAL A 253 8.41 41.83 5.46
CA VAL A 253 9.21 40.88 4.67
C VAL A 253 8.24 39.98 3.92
N ILE A 254 8.45 39.85 2.61
CA ILE A 254 7.66 39.01 1.71
C ILE A 254 8.55 37.93 1.12
N GLY A 255 8.00 37.10 0.22
CA GLY A 255 8.74 36.07 -0.48
C GLY A 255 9.99 36.57 -1.22
N ASN A 256 10.85 35.64 -1.63
CA ASN A 256 12.13 35.90 -2.31
C ASN A 256 13.15 36.76 -1.53
N GLY A 257 12.92 36.95 -0.22
CA GLY A 257 13.80 37.71 0.67
C GLY A 257 13.65 39.22 0.52
N MET A 258 12.50 39.69 0.02
CA MET A 258 12.25 41.11 -0.21
C MET A 258 11.63 41.77 1.02
N LEU A 259 12.02 43.00 1.31
CA LEU A 259 11.47 43.81 2.38
C LEU A 259 10.75 45.04 1.80
N ILE A 260 9.44 45.08 1.98
CA ILE A 260 8.63 46.27 1.70
C ILE A 260 8.77 47.22 2.89
N LEU A 261 9.13 48.47 2.60
CA LEU A 261 9.32 49.51 3.61
C LEU A 261 8.45 50.73 3.29
N SER A 262 7.91 51.36 4.33
CA SER A 262 7.34 52.71 4.22
C SER A 262 8.28 53.75 4.82
N LYS A 263 8.60 54.79 4.02
CA LYS A 263 9.37 55.97 4.44
C LYS A 263 8.59 57.21 4.02
N GLY A 264 8.19 58.04 4.97
CA GLY A 264 7.41 59.25 4.70
C GLY A 264 6.03 58.98 4.08
N GLY A 265 5.42 57.82 4.34
CA GLY A 265 4.10 57.44 3.82
C GLY A 265 4.11 56.88 2.40
N ARG A 266 5.28 56.73 1.76
CA ARG A 266 5.45 56.08 0.46
C ARG A 266 6.18 54.76 0.62
N PHE A 267 5.86 53.79 -0.22
CA PHE A 267 6.45 52.46 -0.20
C PHE A 267 7.59 52.33 -1.21
N GLY A 268 8.63 51.62 -0.80
CA GLY A 268 9.78 51.21 -1.59
C GLY A 268 10.16 49.76 -1.27
N LEU A 269 11.09 49.20 -2.05
CA LEU A 269 11.44 47.78 -1.98
C LEU A 269 12.94 47.62 -1.74
N VAL A 270 13.28 46.68 -0.85
CA VAL A 270 14.66 46.32 -0.50
C VAL A 270 14.88 44.82 -0.74
N ASN A 271 15.97 44.44 -1.39
CA ASN A 271 16.30 43.04 -1.66
C ASN A 271 16.93 42.32 -0.45
N ARG A 272 17.13 41.00 -0.54
CA ARG A 272 17.68 40.15 0.53
C ARG A 272 19.04 40.60 1.08
N ASN A 273 19.85 41.24 0.25
CA ASN A 273 21.14 41.75 0.67
C ASN A 273 20.99 43.04 1.50
N GLY A 274 19.84 43.70 1.43
CA GLY A 274 19.54 44.99 2.07
C GLY A 274 19.70 46.21 1.13
N GLU A 275 19.67 46.00 -0.19
CA GLU A 275 19.77 47.06 -1.22
C GLU A 275 18.40 47.58 -1.59
N GLN A 276 18.23 48.89 -1.67
CA GLN A 276 17.02 49.48 -2.23
C GLN A 276 16.97 49.20 -3.73
N VAL A 277 15.93 48.52 -4.18
CA VAL A 277 15.68 48.20 -5.59
C VAL A 277 14.48 48.95 -6.18
N LEU A 278 13.58 49.47 -5.33
CA LEU A 278 12.54 50.43 -5.74
C LEU A 278 12.52 51.65 -4.83
N ASP A 279 12.34 52.82 -5.44
CA ASP A 279 12.23 54.09 -4.74
C ASP A 279 10.92 54.21 -3.95
N PHE A 280 10.97 55.02 -2.89
CA PHE A 280 9.83 55.32 -2.02
C PHE A 280 8.86 56.32 -2.68
N ILE A 281 8.21 55.92 -3.78
CA ILE A 281 7.29 56.75 -4.56
C ILE A 281 5.89 56.16 -4.71
N TYR A 282 5.71 54.88 -4.38
CA TYR A 282 4.45 54.17 -4.59
C TYR A 282 3.50 54.35 -3.41
N ASP A 283 2.20 54.33 -3.69
CA ASP A 283 1.15 54.35 -2.68
C ASP A 283 1.02 52.99 -1.99
N ASP A 284 1.36 51.91 -2.70
CA ASP A 284 1.34 50.54 -2.19
C ASP A 284 2.24 49.61 -3.02
N ILE A 285 2.72 48.52 -2.39
CA ILE A 285 3.42 47.40 -3.04
C ILE A 285 2.84 46.11 -2.47
N ALA A 286 2.37 45.21 -3.33
CA ALA A 286 1.75 43.96 -2.89
C ALA A 286 2.23 42.74 -3.71
N ASP A 287 2.09 41.57 -3.09
CA ASP A 287 2.36 40.28 -3.72
C ASP A 287 1.09 39.76 -4.40
N PRO A 288 1.05 39.64 -5.75
CA PRO A 288 -0.15 39.19 -6.47
C PRO A 288 -0.44 37.70 -6.32
N TYR A 289 0.46 36.91 -5.72
CA TYR A 289 0.29 35.47 -5.57
C TYR A 289 -0.27 35.06 -4.19
N GLY A 290 -0.43 36.02 -3.26
CA GLY A 290 -0.92 35.80 -1.89
C GLY A 290 0.20 35.63 -0.85
N ASP A 291 -0.16 35.44 0.43
CA ASP A 291 0.77 35.56 1.57
C ASP A 291 1.90 34.51 1.64
N PHE A 292 1.87 33.47 0.78
CA PHE A 292 2.82 32.35 0.81
C PHE A 292 3.49 32.03 -0.53
N ALA A 293 3.10 32.69 -1.62
CA ALA A 293 3.61 32.39 -2.95
C ALA A 293 4.48 33.54 -3.44
N SER A 294 5.68 33.24 -3.94
CA SER A 294 6.69 34.24 -4.29
C SER A 294 7.08 34.12 -5.75
N GLY A 295 6.14 34.42 -6.64
CA GLY A 295 6.40 34.47 -8.08
C GLY A 295 7.29 35.66 -8.48
N PRO A 296 7.62 35.83 -9.77
CA PRO A 296 8.62 36.80 -10.22
C PRO A 296 8.19 38.26 -10.21
N TYR A 297 6.90 38.56 -9.94
CA TYR A 297 6.33 39.89 -10.05
C TYR A 297 5.74 40.40 -8.73
N LEU A 298 5.70 41.73 -8.59
CA LEU A 298 4.95 42.45 -7.56
C LEU A 298 4.04 43.48 -8.24
N THR A 299 2.92 43.80 -7.59
CA THR A 299 2.08 44.92 -8.01
C THR A 299 2.54 46.18 -7.30
N VAL A 300 2.55 47.30 -8.05
CA VAL A 300 2.83 48.64 -7.50
C VAL A 300 1.68 49.57 -7.83
N ARG A 301 1.22 50.33 -6.84
CA ARG A 301 0.08 51.24 -7.02
C ARG A 301 0.51 52.70 -7.02
N LYS A 302 -0.04 53.47 -7.96
CA LYS A 302 0.07 54.92 -8.00
C LYS A 302 -1.28 55.52 -8.40
N GLY A 303 -1.97 56.14 -7.44
CA GLY A 303 -3.36 56.55 -7.62
C GLY A 303 -4.32 55.35 -7.75
N ASP A 304 -5.14 55.38 -8.79
CA ASP A 304 -6.13 54.35 -9.16
C ASP A 304 -5.59 53.30 -10.15
N LYS A 305 -4.29 53.39 -10.50
CA LYS A 305 -3.66 52.51 -11.49
C LYS A 305 -2.63 51.57 -10.86
N THR A 306 -2.63 50.35 -11.39
CA THR A 306 -1.70 49.28 -11.00
C THR A 306 -0.62 49.11 -12.07
N GLY A 307 0.61 48.94 -11.62
CA GLY A 307 1.75 48.56 -12.44
C GLY A 307 2.36 47.24 -11.95
N ILE A 308 3.26 46.70 -12.75
CA ILE A 308 3.96 45.44 -12.48
C ILE A 308 5.46 45.70 -12.46
N VAL A 309 6.13 45.22 -11.42
CA VAL A 309 7.58 45.24 -11.26
C VAL A 309 8.09 43.81 -11.05
N ASN A 310 9.31 43.53 -11.47
CA ASN A 310 9.96 42.27 -11.12
C ASN A 310 10.72 42.38 -9.78
N MET A 311 11.27 41.26 -9.30
CA MET A 311 12.02 41.20 -8.04
C MET A 311 13.34 42.00 -8.02
N ASP A 312 13.86 42.40 -9.18
CA ASP A 312 15.02 43.30 -9.28
C ASP A 312 14.63 44.78 -9.21
N GLY A 313 13.32 45.09 -9.11
CA GLY A 313 12.80 46.45 -9.14
C GLY A 313 12.65 47.06 -10.54
N ARG A 314 12.78 46.26 -11.61
CA ARG A 314 12.48 46.72 -12.96
C ARG A 314 10.97 46.84 -13.14
N VAL A 315 10.51 48.00 -13.61
CA VAL A 315 9.13 48.20 -14.06
C VAL A 315 8.89 47.42 -15.35
N VAL A 316 8.04 46.39 -15.29
CA VAL A 316 7.59 45.56 -16.43
C VAL A 316 6.43 46.25 -17.13
N ILE A 317 5.43 46.69 -16.36
CA ILE A 317 4.29 47.49 -16.84
C ILE A 317 4.17 48.70 -15.91
N ALA A 318 4.19 49.91 -16.46
CA ALA A 318 3.98 51.12 -15.66
C ALA A 318 2.56 51.12 -15.04
N PRO A 319 2.27 51.93 -14.01
CA PRO A 319 0.93 52.06 -13.44
C PRO A 319 -0.11 52.59 -14.45
N ILE A 320 -0.67 51.70 -15.26
CA ILE A 320 -1.67 51.98 -16.31
C ILE A 320 -2.79 50.93 -16.34
N LEU A 321 -2.63 49.84 -15.61
CA LEU A 321 -3.60 48.75 -15.54
C LEU A 321 -4.71 49.12 -14.55
N ASP A 322 -5.86 48.48 -14.73
CA ASP A 322 -6.91 48.51 -13.72
C ASP A 322 -6.47 47.71 -12.47
N GLU A 323 -7.24 47.76 -11.39
CA GLU A 323 -6.83 47.22 -10.09
C GLU A 323 -6.61 45.69 -10.12
N GLU A 324 -7.47 44.97 -10.84
CA GLU A 324 -7.43 43.51 -10.93
C GLU A 324 -6.34 43.02 -11.88
N VAL A 325 -5.33 42.35 -11.31
CA VAL A 325 -4.23 41.73 -12.03
C VAL A 325 -3.99 40.32 -11.51
N SER A 326 -3.88 39.36 -12.43
CA SER A 326 -3.47 37.99 -12.14
C SER A 326 -2.09 37.73 -12.74
N CYS A 327 -1.17 37.22 -11.93
CA CYS A 327 0.20 36.93 -12.36
C CYS A 327 0.47 35.42 -12.27
N THR A 328 1.24 34.92 -13.23
CA THR A 328 1.91 33.61 -13.21
C THR A 328 3.42 33.83 -13.34
N ASP A 329 4.23 32.78 -13.43
CA ASP A 329 5.67 32.94 -13.66
C ASP A 329 5.96 33.56 -15.05
N ASP A 330 5.18 33.14 -16.05
CA ASP A 330 5.44 33.47 -17.45
C ASP A 330 4.53 34.58 -18.00
N TYR A 331 3.32 34.73 -17.45
CA TYR A 331 2.26 35.59 -18.01
C TYR A 331 1.57 36.45 -16.96
N ILE A 332 1.12 37.62 -17.41
CA ILE A 332 0.30 38.56 -16.63
C ILE A 332 -1.04 38.70 -17.36
N ILE A 333 -2.16 38.46 -16.66
CA ILE A 333 -3.50 38.74 -17.15
C ILE A 333 -3.97 40.00 -16.44
N ALA A 334 -4.27 41.03 -17.22
CA ALA A 334 -4.67 42.32 -16.66
C ALA A 334 -5.66 43.03 -17.58
N ALA A 335 -6.53 43.82 -16.96
CA ALA A 335 -7.45 44.69 -17.67
C ALA A 335 -6.89 46.10 -17.89
N ARG A 336 -7.26 46.68 -19.03
CA ARG A 336 -7.13 48.12 -19.30
C ARG A 336 -8.46 48.64 -19.79
N ASN A 337 -9.06 49.57 -19.06
CA ASN A 337 -10.41 50.09 -19.35
C ASN A 337 -11.49 48.99 -19.36
N GLY A 338 -11.36 48.00 -18.48
CA GLY A 338 -12.33 46.92 -18.31
C GLY A 338 -12.29 45.79 -19.35
N LEU A 339 -11.29 45.76 -20.24
CA LEU A 339 -11.04 44.65 -21.16
C LEU A 339 -9.68 44.02 -20.89
N TYR A 340 -9.63 42.69 -20.95
CA TYR A 340 -8.50 41.87 -20.55
C TYR A 340 -7.60 41.51 -21.72
N ASN A 341 -6.29 41.43 -21.44
CA ASN A 341 -5.28 40.86 -22.34
C ASN A 341 -4.27 40.02 -21.55
N VAL A 342 -3.48 39.23 -22.26
CA VAL A 342 -2.35 38.46 -21.72
C VAL A 342 -1.05 39.15 -22.11
N PHE A 343 -0.18 39.42 -21.14
CA PHE A 343 1.12 40.04 -21.33
C PHE A 343 2.23 39.03 -21.00
N ASP A 344 3.34 39.10 -21.73
CA ASP A 344 4.56 38.34 -21.41
C ASP A 344 5.40 39.02 -20.31
N SER A 345 6.52 38.38 -19.95
CA SER A 345 7.49 38.87 -18.96
C SER A 345 8.17 40.20 -19.32
N THR A 346 8.00 40.69 -20.55
CA THR A 346 8.47 42.00 -20.99
C THR A 346 7.38 43.08 -20.90
N GLY A 347 6.14 42.69 -20.58
CA GLY A 347 4.98 43.56 -20.58
C GLY A 347 4.33 43.73 -21.95
N LYS A 348 4.70 42.91 -22.95
CA LYS A 348 4.11 42.96 -24.30
C LYS A 348 2.82 42.15 -24.34
N SER A 349 1.78 42.74 -24.92
CA SER A 349 0.50 42.05 -25.19
C SER A 349 0.68 40.91 -26.20
N LEU A 350 0.07 39.76 -25.92
CA LEU A 350 0.15 38.54 -26.72
C LEU A 350 -1.08 38.30 -27.59
N LEU A 351 -2.22 38.93 -27.28
CA LEU A 351 -3.44 38.81 -28.06
C LEU A 351 -3.66 40.02 -28.97
N PRO A 352 -4.16 39.83 -30.20
CA PRO A 352 -4.37 40.91 -31.16
C PRO A 352 -5.51 41.87 -30.79
N GLU A 353 -6.41 41.45 -29.91
CA GLU A 353 -7.56 42.21 -29.41
C GLU A 353 -7.76 41.94 -27.91
N ASP A 354 -8.52 42.81 -27.24
CA ASP A 354 -8.86 42.66 -25.82
C ASP A 354 -10.23 41.96 -25.67
N TYR A 355 -10.38 41.19 -24.58
CA TYR A 355 -11.55 40.33 -24.33
C TYR A 355 -12.33 40.76 -23.09
N ASN A 356 -13.59 40.35 -22.98
CA ASN A 356 -14.39 40.63 -21.78
C ASN A 356 -13.86 39.92 -20.54
N GLU A 357 -13.25 38.74 -20.73
CA GLU A 357 -12.71 37.90 -19.66
C GLU A 357 -11.64 36.97 -20.26
N ILE A 358 -10.57 36.71 -19.51
CA ILE A 358 -9.53 35.75 -19.87
C ILE A 358 -9.20 34.95 -18.62
N GLU A 359 -9.28 33.62 -18.73
CA GLU A 359 -9.00 32.72 -17.62
C GLU A 359 -8.02 31.60 -18.04
N PRO A 360 -7.10 31.17 -17.16
CA PRO A 360 -6.26 30.01 -17.44
C PRO A 360 -7.06 28.69 -17.53
N LEU A 361 -6.95 27.98 -18.65
CA LEU A 361 -7.37 26.59 -18.80
C LEU A 361 -6.30 25.68 -18.19
N ARG A 362 -6.48 25.28 -16.92
CA ARG A 362 -5.45 24.58 -16.15
C ARG A 362 -5.14 23.19 -16.70
N SER A 363 -3.87 22.94 -17.03
CA SER A 363 -3.29 21.60 -17.20
C SER A 363 -2.33 21.30 -16.06
N SER A 364 -2.24 20.03 -15.64
CA SER A 364 -1.16 19.59 -14.76
C SER A 364 0.15 19.50 -15.56
N GLY A 365 1.01 20.53 -15.45
CA GLY A 365 2.42 20.45 -15.86
C GLY A 365 2.80 20.96 -17.26
N GLY A 366 2.07 21.91 -17.85
CA GLY A 366 2.42 22.57 -19.12
C GLY A 366 2.14 24.07 -19.14
N SER A 367 2.67 24.78 -20.15
CA SER A 367 2.39 26.22 -20.36
C SER A 367 0.88 26.48 -20.41
N PRO A 368 0.37 27.53 -19.72
CA PRO A 368 -1.05 27.79 -19.60
C PRO A 368 -1.68 28.05 -20.96
N LEU A 369 -2.78 27.35 -21.23
CA LEU A 369 -3.75 27.74 -22.24
C LEU A 369 -4.72 28.75 -21.60
N PHE A 370 -5.34 29.61 -22.40
CA PHE A 370 -6.29 30.60 -21.89
C PHE A 370 -7.64 30.47 -22.57
N ALA A 371 -8.71 30.43 -21.79
CA ALA A 371 -10.08 30.63 -22.27
C ALA A 371 -10.27 32.11 -22.57
N LEU A 372 -10.85 32.40 -23.74
CA LEU A 372 -11.14 33.75 -24.19
C LEU A 372 -12.64 33.94 -24.23
N LYS A 373 -13.17 34.90 -23.50
CA LYS A 373 -14.61 35.20 -23.52
C LYS A 373 -14.89 36.51 -24.23
N GLN A 374 -15.74 36.44 -25.23
CA GLN A 374 -16.31 37.62 -25.89
C GLN A 374 -17.83 37.53 -25.88
N LYS A 375 -18.49 38.45 -25.18
CA LYS A 375 -19.93 38.39 -24.89
C LYS A 375 -20.29 37.05 -24.23
N ALA A 376 -21.11 36.24 -24.88
CA ALA A 376 -21.59 34.95 -24.38
C ALA A 376 -20.86 33.74 -24.99
N LEU A 377 -19.81 33.98 -25.78
CA LEU A 377 -19.07 32.93 -26.48
C LEU A 377 -17.65 32.81 -25.94
N TYR A 378 -17.14 31.58 -25.98
CA TYR A 378 -15.81 31.19 -25.57
C TYR A 378 -14.99 30.69 -26.76
N GLY A 379 -13.71 31.01 -26.71
CA GLY A 379 -12.64 30.49 -27.55
C GLY A 379 -11.43 30.17 -26.68
N PHE A 380 -10.28 29.87 -27.27
CA PHE A 380 -9.06 29.66 -26.50
C PHE A 380 -7.80 30.12 -27.22
N PHE A 381 -6.75 30.33 -26.44
CA PHE A 381 -5.45 30.79 -26.89
C PHE A 381 -4.34 29.89 -26.36
N ASN A 382 -3.42 29.52 -27.26
CA ASN A 382 -2.17 28.86 -26.91
C ASN A 382 -1.00 29.86 -27.06
N PRO A 383 -0.39 30.31 -25.95
CA PRO A 383 0.71 31.27 -26.01
C PRO A 383 2.02 30.67 -26.54
N ALA A 384 2.20 29.34 -26.49
CA ALA A 384 3.43 28.69 -26.92
C ALA A 384 3.61 28.72 -28.45
N ASN A 385 2.51 28.71 -29.21
CA ASN A 385 2.53 28.78 -30.67
C ASN A 385 1.77 30.01 -31.24
N GLY A 386 1.17 30.84 -30.38
CA GLY A 386 0.41 32.02 -30.78
C GLY A 386 -0.96 31.71 -31.41
N LYS A 387 -1.44 30.46 -31.34
CA LYS A 387 -2.69 30.05 -32.00
C LYS A 387 -3.90 30.53 -31.19
N VAL A 388 -4.77 31.28 -31.86
CA VAL A 388 -6.08 31.72 -31.34
C VAL A 388 -7.19 30.95 -32.03
N ILE A 389 -8.06 30.32 -31.24
CA ILE A 389 -9.37 29.85 -31.67
C ILE A 389 -10.39 30.87 -31.19
N ALA A 390 -10.96 31.63 -32.13
CA ALA A 390 -11.84 32.75 -31.82
C ALA A 390 -13.11 32.29 -31.06
N PRO A 391 -13.67 33.15 -30.21
CA PRO A 391 -14.91 32.85 -29.49
C PRO A 391 -16.07 32.44 -30.41
N ALA A 392 -16.46 31.17 -30.32
CA ALA A 392 -17.51 30.57 -31.16
C ALA A 392 -18.33 29.49 -30.43
N PHE A 393 -17.98 29.18 -29.18
CA PHE A 393 -18.55 28.06 -28.40
C PHE A 393 -19.28 28.59 -27.16
N HIS A 394 -20.21 27.81 -26.61
CA HIS A 394 -20.83 28.15 -25.33
C HIS A 394 -19.91 27.82 -24.14
N GLU A 395 -19.02 26.84 -24.31
CA GLU A 395 -18.10 26.36 -23.28
C GLU A 395 -16.78 25.92 -23.91
N VAL A 396 -15.69 26.04 -23.15
CA VAL A 396 -14.35 25.58 -23.51
C VAL A 396 -13.68 25.03 -22.25
N ASP A 397 -13.23 23.79 -22.28
CA ASP A 397 -12.68 23.10 -21.11
C ASP A 397 -11.50 22.21 -21.47
N MET A 398 -10.55 22.06 -20.54
CA MET A 398 -9.46 21.11 -20.68
C MET A 398 -9.79 19.80 -19.99
N ILE A 399 -9.61 18.69 -20.70
CA ILE A 399 -9.89 17.35 -20.19
C ILE A 399 -8.74 16.90 -19.27
N THR A 400 -9.05 16.56 -18.02
CA THR A 400 -8.06 16.29 -16.97
C THR A 400 -7.89 14.80 -16.63
N SER A 401 -8.76 13.94 -17.12
CA SER A 401 -8.77 12.49 -16.87
C SER A 401 -9.26 11.73 -18.10
N GLY A 402 -9.14 10.41 -18.12
CA GLY A 402 -9.53 9.61 -19.29
C GLY A 402 -8.45 9.53 -20.37
N ARG A 403 -8.78 8.86 -21.48
CA ARG A 403 -7.86 8.61 -22.61
C ARG A 403 -7.59 9.88 -23.43
N ASP A 404 -8.52 10.82 -23.38
CA ASP A 404 -8.55 12.14 -23.99
C ASP A 404 -7.96 13.24 -23.08
N LYS A 405 -7.35 12.87 -21.95
CA LYS A 405 -6.63 13.79 -21.08
C LYS A 405 -5.63 14.64 -21.87
N GLY A 406 -5.69 15.95 -21.64
CA GLY A 406 -4.82 16.94 -22.29
C GLY A 406 -5.41 17.57 -23.56
N LEU A 407 -6.55 17.07 -24.04
CA LEU A 407 -7.31 17.70 -25.13
C LEU A 407 -8.22 18.80 -24.60
N ILE A 408 -8.65 19.69 -25.51
CA ILE A 408 -9.57 20.79 -25.24
C ILE A 408 -10.93 20.41 -25.81
N GLN A 409 -11.92 20.25 -24.94
CA GLN A 409 -13.31 20.09 -25.35
C GLN A 409 -13.96 21.46 -25.55
N VAL A 410 -14.71 21.60 -26.62
CA VAL A 410 -15.57 22.77 -26.86
C VAL A 410 -17.01 22.31 -26.98
N THR A 411 -17.96 23.12 -26.52
CA THR A 411 -19.39 22.77 -26.61
C THR A 411 -20.15 23.87 -27.33
N TYR A 412 -20.96 23.51 -28.32
CA TYR A 412 -21.94 24.42 -28.93
C TYR A 412 -23.28 23.70 -29.07
N GLN A 413 -24.35 24.29 -28.52
CA GLN A 413 -25.70 23.69 -28.51
C GLN A 413 -25.73 22.24 -28.00
N ASN A 414 -25.06 21.97 -26.88
CA ASN A 414 -24.94 20.64 -26.24
C ASN A 414 -24.25 19.55 -27.10
N LYS A 415 -23.54 19.96 -28.15
CA LYS A 415 -22.72 19.04 -28.96
C LYS A 415 -21.24 19.27 -28.66
N PRO A 416 -20.48 18.21 -28.36
CA PRO A 416 -19.05 18.34 -28.14
C PRO A 416 -18.27 18.45 -29.46
N GLY A 417 -17.18 19.20 -29.40
CA GLY A 417 -16.06 19.16 -30.33
C GLY A 417 -14.75 19.04 -29.55
N LEU A 418 -13.68 18.67 -30.24
CA LEU A 418 -12.41 18.33 -29.60
C LEU A 418 -11.25 18.93 -30.37
N TYR A 419 -10.30 19.53 -29.65
CA TYR A 419 -9.07 20.09 -30.20
C TYR A 419 -7.86 19.57 -29.43
N LYS A 420 -6.73 19.45 -30.13
CA LYS A 420 -5.41 19.37 -29.48
C LYS A 420 -5.03 20.74 -28.92
N SER A 421 -4.11 20.75 -27.96
CA SER A 421 -3.62 21.99 -27.33
C SER A 421 -2.96 22.95 -28.31
N ASP A 422 -2.38 22.46 -29.41
CA ASP A 422 -1.80 23.28 -30.49
C ASP A 422 -2.86 23.98 -31.37
N GLY A 423 -4.15 23.69 -31.17
CA GLY A 423 -5.27 24.21 -31.95
C GLY A 423 -5.71 23.34 -33.13
N THR A 424 -5.18 22.12 -33.27
CA THR A 424 -5.60 21.17 -34.30
C THR A 424 -6.99 20.61 -33.96
N LEU A 425 -7.94 20.72 -34.90
CA LEU A 425 -9.27 20.14 -34.76
C LEU A 425 -9.19 18.61 -34.79
N MET A 426 -9.73 17.94 -33.78
CA MET A 426 -9.90 16.49 -33.74
C MET A 426 -11.32 16.08 -34.04
N LEU A 427 -12.32 16.71 -33.43
CA LEU A 427 -13.74 16.37 -33.60
C LEU A 427 -14.56 17.63 -33.87
N PRO A 428 -15.26 17.75 -35.01
CA PRO A 428 -16.17 18.86 -35.26
C PRO A 428 -17.42 18.78 -34.38
N VAL A 429 -18.00 19.93 -34.05
CA VAL A 429 -19.23 20.05 -33.24
C VAL A 429 -20.47 19.63 -34.03
N LYS A 430 -20.61 18.32 -34.25
CA LYS A 430 -21.67 17.70 -35.07
C LYS A 430 -22.41 16.58 -34.33
N TYR A 431 -21.66 15.80 -33.54
CA TYR A 431 -22.12 14.57 -32.89
C TYR A 431 -22.76 14.85 -31.52
N ASN A 432 -23.54 13.90 -31.02
CA ASN A 432 -24.21 13.99 -29.72
C ASN A 432 -23.32 13.51 -28.56
N ALA A 433 -22.37 12.62 -28.85
CA ALA A 433 -21.34 12.15 -27.91
C ALA A 433 -20.18 11.50 -28.67
N TYR A 434 -19.06 11.28 -27.98
CA TYR A 434 -17.91 10.57 -28.51
C TYR A 434 -17.23 9.73 -27.42
N GLU A 435 -16.38 8.79 -27.85
CA GLU A 435 -15.40 8.10 -27.02
C GLU A 435 -14.10 7.94 -27.82
N LEU A 436 -12.98 8.36 -27.25
CA LEU A 436 -11.66 8.23 -27.88
C LEU A 436 -11.16 6.78 -27.74
N LEU A 437 -10.99 6.07 -28.86
CA LEU A 437 -10.56 4.67 -28.89
C LEU A 437 -9.04 4.54 -29.03
N THR A 438 -8.45 5.34 -29.92
CA THR A 438 -6.99 5.48 -30.12
C THR A 438 -6.61 6.96 -30.08
N ASP A 439 -5.38 7.33 -30.40
CA ASP A 439 -4.93 8.73 -30.51
C ASP A 439 -5.62 9.53 -31.64
N HIS A 440 -6.30 8.87 -32.58
CA HIS A 440 -7.00 9.52 -33.69
C HIS A 440 -8.38 8.92 -34.03
N LEU A 441 -8.72 7.73 -33.55
CA LEU A 441 -10.02 7.11 -33.81
C LEU A 441 -10.99 7.36 -32.67
N LEU A 442 -12.19 7.84 -33.02
CA LEU A 442 -13.27 8.14 -32.10
C LEU A 442 -14.52 7.32 -32.45
N SER A 443 -15.09 6.65 -31.46
CA SER A 443 -16.49 6.22 -31.54
C SER A 443 -17.36 7.48 -31.43
N VAL A 444 -18.26 7.70 -32.38
CA VAL A 444 -19.09 8.92 -32.44
C VAL A 444 -20.58 8.56 -32.50
N ARG A 445 -21.39 9.27 -31.73
CA ARG A 445 -22.83 8.99 -31.61
C ARG A 445 -23.68 10.09 -32.23
N THR A 446 -24.65 9.70 -33.04
CA THR A 446 -25.70 10.55 -33.60
C THR A 446 -27.06 10.14 -33.03
N SER A 447 -28.16 10.69 -33.55
CA SER A 447 -29.51 10.19 -33.26
C SER A 447 -29.81 8.84 -33.95
N THR A 448 -29.02 8.45 -34.95
CA THR A 448 -29.23 7.23 -35.75
C THR A 448 -28.38 6.05 -35.30
N GLY A 449 -27.36 6.28 -34.48
CA GLY A 449 -26.50 5.23 -33.95
C GLY A 449 -25.09 5.71 -33.63
N THR A 450 -24.19 4.74 -33.55
CA THR A 450 -22.77 4.87 -33.24
C THR A 450 -21.96 4.50 -34.49
N GLY A 451 -20.94 5.30 -34.78
CA GLY A 451 -20.04 5.18 -35.91
C GLY A 451 -18.58 5.31 -35.48
N LEU A 452 -17.66 5.18 -36.42
CA LEU A 452 -16.22 5.35 -36.22
C LEU A 452 -15.74 6.52 -37.04
N PHE A 453 -15.14 7.50 -36.39
CA PHE A 453 -14.60 8.72 -36.98
C PHE A 453 -13.08 8.75 -36.84
N ASP A 454 -12.39 9.19 -37.87
CA ASP A 454 -10.95 9.37 -37.87
C ASP A 454 -10.58 10.86 -37.90
N ALA A 455 -9.95 11.32 -36.82
CA ALA A 455 -9.49 12.69 -36.65
C ALA A 455 -8.39 13.09 -37.65
N ASN A 456 -7.61 12.13 -38.17
CA ASN A 456 -6.55 12.44 -39.13
C ASN A 456 -7.12 12.76 -40.51
N THR A 457 -8.13 12.00 -40.95
CA THR A 457 -8.78 12.19 -42.26
C THR A 457 -10.01 13.08 -42.20
N GLN A 458 -10.52 13.37 -40.99
CA GLN A 458 -11.77 14.10 -40.73
C GLN A 458 -12.99 13.41 -41.37
N GLN A 459 -13.01 12.08 -41.41
CA GLN A 459 -14.05 11.28 -42.06
C GLN A 459 -14.62 10.19 -41.14
N GLU A 460 -15.89 9.84 -41.35
CA GLU A 460 -16.50 8.66 -40.75
C GLU A 460 -16.04 7.42 -41.55
N ILE A 461 -15.17 6.60 -40.94
CA ILE A 461 -14.74 5.30 -41.47
C ILE A 461 -15.92 4.31 -41.44
N ILE A 462 -16.67 4.31 -40.34
CA ILE A 462 -17.89 3.54 -40.18
C ILE A 462 -19.04 4.52 -39.94
N PRO A 463 -20.08 4.57 -40.80
CA PRO A 463 -21.21 5.46 -40.60
C PRO A 463 -21.93 5.20 -39.27
N ALA A 464 -22.44 6.26 -38.65
CA ALA A 464 -23.16 6.18 -37.38
C ALA A 464 -24.54 5.52 -37.48
N LYS A 465 -24.55 4.19 -37.56
CA LYS A 465 -25.75 3.35 -37.76
C LYS A 465 -25.87 2.14 -36.82
N PHE A 466 -24.80 1.82 -36.07
CA PHE A 466 -24.79 0.67 -35.16
C PHE A 466 -25.26 1.07 -33.77
N LYS A 467 -25.69 0.15 -32.91
CA LYS A 467 -26.03 0.49 -31.52
C LYS A 467 -24.77 0.91 -30.76
N TYR A 468 -23.73 0.07 -30.84
CA TYR A 468 -22.43 0.30 -30.22
C TYR A 468 -21.29 -0.16 -31.13
N ILE A 469 -20.13 0.49 -31.00
CA ILE A 469 -18.86 0.10 -31.61
C ILE A 469 -17.78 0.27 -30.53
N ASN A 470 -17.18 -0.84 -30.09
CA ASN A 470 -16.15 -0.84 -29.04
C ASN A 470 -15.01 -1.81 -29.40
N PRO A 471 -13.77 -1.59 -28.94
CA PRO A 471 -12.72 -2.60 -29.03
C PRO A 471 -13.15 -3.90 -28.35
N ILE A 472 -12.89 -5.06 -28.98
CA ILE A 472 -13.28 -6.37 -28.40
C ILE A 472 -12.47 -6.75 -27.13
N ALA A 473 -11.29 -6.16 -26.98
CA ALA A 473 -10.44 -6.28 -25.80
C ALA A 473 -9.60 -5.00 -25.67
N PRO A 474 -9.03 -4.72 -24.49
CA PRO A 474 -8.00 -3.68 -24.34
C PRO A 474 -6.90 -3.88 -25.39
N ASP A 475 -6.53 -2.80 -26.07
CA ASP A 475 -5.47 -2.76 -27.10
C ASP A 475 -5.72 -3.62 -28.36
N SER A 476 -6.95 -4.10 -28.56
CA SER A 476 -7.32 -4.84 -29.76
C SER A 476 -7.37 -3.93 -31.00
N THR A 477 -6.88 -4.44 -32.12
CA THR A 477 -7.07 -3.84 -33.45
C THR A 477 -8.41 -4.20 -34.09
N LEU A 478 -9.31 -4.84 -33.33
CA LEU A 478 -10.63 -5.27 -33.76
C LEU A 478 -11.71 -4.58 -32.94
N LEU A 479 -12.75 -4.17 -33.64
CA LEU A 479 -13.95 -3.57 -33.10
C LEU A 479 -15.08 -4.62 -33.10
N SER A 480 -15.72 -4.79 -31.95
CA SER A 480 -17.02 -5.42 -31.86
C SER A 480 -18.08 -4.36 -32.19
N VAL A 481 -18.89 -4.64 -33.21
CA VAL A 481 -20.05 -3.83 -33.55
C VAL A 481 -21.32 -4.53 -33.08
N THR A 482 -22.30 -3.75 -32.65
CA THR A 482 -23.55 -4.27 -32.09
C THR A 482 -24.75 -3.78 -32.89
N VAL A 483 -25.63 -4.70 -33.26
CA VAL A 483 -26.95 -4.43 -33.84
C VAL A 483 -28.01 -4.89 -32.85
N GLU A 484 -29.12 -4.16 -32.78
CA GLU A 484 -30.30 -4.53 -32.00
C GLU A 484 -31.51 -4.53 -32.93
N ASN A 485 -32.29 -5.61 -32.86
CA ASN A 485 -33.53 -5.72 -33.63
C ASN A 485 -34.71 -5.02 -32.89
N GLU A 486 -35.88 -4.95 -33.54
CA GLU A 486 -37.08 -4.33 -32.94
C GLU A 486 -37.57 -5.03 -31.65
N SER A 487 -37.16 -6.27 -31.42
CA SER A 487 -37.50 -7.06 -30.22
C SER A 487 -36.50 -6.87 -29.08
N GLY A 488 -35.42 -6.12 -29.29
CA GLY A 488 -34.35 -5.91 -28.31
C GLY A 488 -33.25 -6.97 -28.31
N ASP A 489 -33.28 -7.94 -29.24
CA ASP A 489 -32.23 -8.94 -29.34
C ASP A 489 -30.96 -8.32 -29.92
N VAL A 490 -29.83 -8.68 -29.33
CA VAL A 490 -28.53 -8.09 -29.63
C VAL A 490 -27.66 -9.08 -30.39
N THR A 491 -27.14 -8.66 -31.54
CA THR A 491 -26.16 -9.41 -32.33
C THR A 491 -24.86 -8.64 -32.48
N TYR A 492 -23.78 -9.39 -32.65
CA TYR A 492 -22.40 -8.92 -32.66
C TYR A 492 -21.74 -9.27 -33.99
N GLY A 493 -20.90 -8.35 -34.47
CA GLY A 493 -20.01 -8.51 -35.63
C GLY A 493 -18.61 -8.03 -35.31
N LEU A 494 -17.65 -8.39 -36.15
CA LEU A 494 -16.25 -7.97 -36.04
C LEU A 494 -15.86 -7.09 -37.22
N TYR A 495 -15.27 -5.95 -36.90
CA TYR A 495 -14.74 -4.99 -37.86
C TYR A 495 -13.27 -4.71 -37.54
N SER A 496 -12.48 -4.39 -38.56
CA SER A 496 -11.14 -3.83 -38.36
C SER A 496 -11.21 -2.34 -38.04
N LEU A 497 -10.11 -1.77 -37.53
CA LEU A 497 -9.97 -0.32 -37.33
C LEU A 497 -10.08 0.50 -38.63
N SER A 498 -9.84 -0.11 -39.80
CA SER A 498 -10.01 0.54 -41.11
C SER A 498 -11.46 0.48 -41.63
N GLY A 499 -12.39 -0.07 -40.85
CA GLY A 499 -13.81 -0.17 -41.22
C GLY A 499 -14.17 -1.38 -42.07
N GLN A 500 -13.22 -2.27 -42.36
CA GLN A 500 -13.53 -3.53 -43.05
C GLN A 500 -14.37 -4.44 -42.15
N GLU A 501 -15.53 -4.87 -42.65
CA GLU A 501 -16.33 -5.94 -42.05
C GLU A 501 -15.57 -7.27 -42.19
N LEU A 502 -15.30 -7.92 -41.06
CA LEU A 502 -14.64 -9.22 -40.98
C LEU A 502 -15.66 -10.32 -40.67
N VAL A 503 -16.59 -10.04 -39.76
CA VAL A 503 -17.71 -10.91 -39.40
C VAL A 503 -18.98 -10.05 -39.35
N PRO A 504 -20.04 -10.41 -40.11
CA PRO A 504 -21.28 -9.65 -40.11
C PRO A 504 -21.97 -9.70 -38.73
N PRO A 505 -22.73 -8.65 -38.35
CA PRO A 505 -23.35 -8.55 -37.03
C PRO A 505 -24.62 -9.38 -36.88
N ILE A 506 -24.49 -10.70 -37.02
CA ILE A 506 -25.60 -11.66 -36.97
C ILE A 506 -25.42 -12.74 -35.90
N TYR A 507 -24.36 -12.67 -35.09
CA TYR A 507 -24.02 -13.67 -34.09
C TYR A 507 -24.42 -13.22 -32.69
N GLU A 508 -24.95 -14.12 -31.86
CA GLU A 508 -25.31 -13.86 -30.47
C GLU A 508 -24.08 -13.77 -29.57
N VAL A 509 -23.00 -14.49 -29.92
CA VAL A 509 -21.74 -14.49 -29.18
C VAL A 509 -20.56 -14.57 -30.14
N ILE A 510 -19.53 -13.76 -29.85
CA ILE A 510 -18.21 -13.84 -30.45
C ILE A 510 -17.19 -13.96 -29.31
N TYR A 511 -16.48 -15.07 -29.23
CA TYR A 511 -15.54 -15.39 -28.15
C TYR A 511 -14.12 -15.65 -28.69
N PRO A 512 -13.08 -14.98 -28.18
CA PRO A 512 -11.70 -15.23 -28.61
C PRO A 512 -11.21 -16.59 -28.10
N VAL A 513 -10.82 -17.49 -29.00
CA VAL A 513 -10.22 -18.80 -28.63
C VAL A 513 -8.71 -18.69 -28.49
N ASN A 514 -8.10 -17.91 -29.37
CA ASN A 514 -6.69 -17.49 -29.32
C ASN A 514 -6.58 -16.13 -30.02
N LYS A 515 -5.35 -15.65 -30.28
CA LYS A 515 -5.10 -14.35 -30.92
C LYS A 515 -5.64 -14.22 -32.36
N ASP A 516 -5.86 -15.34 -33.05
CA ASP A 516 -6.18 -15.38 -34.49
C ASP A 516 -7.56 -15.98 -34.78
N GLN A 517 -8.21 -16.64 -33.81
CA GLN A 517 -9.42 -17.43 -34.02
C GLN A 517 -10.51 -17.11 -33.00
N TYR A 518 -11.74 -16.94 -33.52
CA TYR A 518 -12.90 -16.53 -32.75
C TYR A 518 -14.04 -17.54 -32.93
N LEU A 519 -14.60 -17.99 -31.82
CA LEU A 519 -15.81 -18.81 -31.77
C LEU A 519 -17.02 -17.91 -31.96
N LEU A 520 -17.79 -18.21 -33.00
CA LEU A 520 -19.03 -17.53 -33.37
C LEU A 520 -20.22 -18.43 -33.04
N MET A 521 -21.25 -17.87 -32.40
CA MET A 521 -22.47 -18.61 -32.05
C MET A 521 -23.69 -17.84 -32.51
N LYS A 522 -24.58 -18.52 -33.25
CA LYS A 522 -25.87 -17.99 -33.71
C LYS A 522 -26.89 -19.12 -33.66
N GLU A 523 -27.96 -18.97 -32.89
CA GLU A 523 -28.96 -20.00 -32.68
C GLU A 523 -28.27 -21.36 -32.34
N THR A 524 -28.49 -22.38 -33.19
CA THR A 524 -27.86 -23.70 -33.07
C THR A 524 -26.52 -23.81 -33.79
N GLU A 525 -26.16 -22.86 -34.65
CA GLU A 525 -24.89 -22.84 -35.39
C GLU A 525 -23.73 -22.43 -34.48
N LYS A 526 -22.59 -23.10 -34.65
CA LYS A 526 -21.32 -22.81 -34.00
C LYS A 526 -20.24 -22.82 -35.07
N ALA A 527 -19.44 -21.77 -35.16
CA ALA A 527 -18.44 -21.62 -36.20
C ALA A 527 -17.14 -21.02 -35.66
N ILE A 528 -16.04 -21.23 -36.39
CA ILE A 528 -14.75 -20.60 -36.10
C ILE A 528 -14.41 -19.64 -37.22
N PHE A 529 -14.22 -18.38 -36.88
CA PHE A 529 -13.62 -17.40 -37.76
C PHE A 529 -12.11 -17.32 -37.54
N SER A 530 -11.35 -17.30 -38.63
CA SER A 530 -9.88 -17.18 -38.61
C SER A 530 -9.43 -15.87 -39.24
N MET A 531 -8.77 -15.03 -38.46
CA MET A 531 -8.15 -13.77 -38.91
C MET A 531 -7.08 -14.01 -40.00
N ALA A 532 -6.28 -15.08 -39.84
CA ALA A 532 -5.21 -15.41 -40.79
C ALA A 532 -5.72 -15.75 -42.20
N THR A 533 -6.93 -16.30 -42.31
CA THR A 533 -7.50 -16.74 -43.60
C THR A 533 -8.69 -15.92 -44.06
N GLY A 534 -9.31 -15.12 -43.17
CA GLY A 534 -10.57 -14.44 -43.41
C GLY A 534 -11.76 -15.39 -43.59
N LYS A 535 -11.65 -16.66 -43.20
CA LYS A 535 -12.69 -17.68 -43.42
C LYS A 535 -13.40 -18.05 -42.13
N THR A 536 -14.70 -18.31 -42.26
CA THR A 536 -15.55 -18.91 -41.23
C THR A 536 -15.82 -20.36 -41.55
N ILE A 537 -15.56 -21.26 -40.59
CA ILE A 537 -15.79 -22.70 -40.71
C ILE A 537 -16.87 -23.09 -39.71
N VAL A 538 -18.01 -23.57 -40.21
CA VAL A 538 -19.08 -24.11 -39.36
C VAL A 538 -18.64 -25.45 -38.77
N LEU A 539 -18.81 -25.60 -37.46
CA LEU A 539 -18.47 -26.79 -36.72
C LEU A 539 -19.66 -27.76 -36.71
N PRO A 540 -19.47 -29.05 -37.05
CA PRO A 540 -20.56 -30.03 -37.08
C PRO A 540 -20.89 -30.58 -35.67
N TYR A 541 -20.79 -29.75 -34.64
CA TYR A 541 -20.95 -30.14 -33.23
C TYR A 541 -22.11 -29.39 -32.59
N ARG A 542 -22.89 -30.11 -31.77
CA ARG A 542 -24.05 -29.58 -31.04
C ARG A 542 -23.66 -28.64 -29.91
N ASN A 543 -22.64 -29.01 -29.14
CA ASN A 543 -22.08 -28.15 -28.09
C ASN A 543 -20.63 -27.84 -28.42
N VAL A 544 -20.22 -26.60 -28.20
CA VAL A 544 -18.85 -26.10 -28.41
C VAL A 544 -18.55 -25.14 -27.27
N VAL A 545 -17.56 -25.49 -26.44
CA VAL A 545 -17.17 -24.70 -25.27
C VAL A 545 -15.65 -24.48 -25.29
N PRO A 546 -15.15 -23.26 -25.03
CA PRO A 546 -13.72 -23.03 -24.84
C PRO A 546 -13.16 -23.88 -23.69
N ALA A 547 -12.02 -24.53 -23.90
CA ALA A 547 -11.37 -25.30 -22.84
C ALA A 547 -10.59 -24.43 -21.84
N HIS A 548 -10.61 -23.09 -22.00
CA HIS A 548 -9.75 -22.14 -21.28
C HIS A 548 -8.24 -22.45 -21.40
N ILE A 549 -7.89 -23.13 -22.48
CA ILE A 549 -6.53 -23.39 -22.93
C ILE A 549 -6.45 -22.87 -24.37
N PRO A 550 -5.37 -22.18 -24.77
CA PRO A 550 -5.21 -21.72 -26.15
C PRO A 550 -5.44 -22.85 -27.14
N ASP A 551 -6.14 -22.54 -28.23
CA ASP A 551 -6.34 -23.42 -29.39
C ASP A 551 -7.27 -24.62 -29.16
N ILE A 552 -7.81 -24.83 -27.96
CA ILE A 552 -8.56 -26.04 -27.62
C ILE A 552 -10.02 -25.73 -27.28
N LEU A 553 -10.93 -26.49 -27.92
CA LEU A 553 -12.35 -26.52 -27.61
C LEU A 553 -12.75 -27.92 -27.11
N VAL A 554 -13.69 -27.95 -26.17
CA VAL A 554 -14.46 -29.15 -25.86
C VAL A 554 -15.74 -29.10 -26.70
N VAL A 555 -15.88 -30.05 -27.62
CA VAL A 555 -17.01 -30.10 -28.56
C VAL A 555 -17.76 -31.42 -28.42
N SER A 556 -19.05 -31.46 -28.74
CA SER A 556 -19.82 -32.71 -28.71
C SER A 556 -20.89 -32.80 -29.79
N ASP A 557 -21.08 -34.00 -30.34
CA ASP A 557 -22.23 -34.36 -31.18
C ASP A 557 -23.38 -34.95 -30.34
N SER A 558 -24.28 -35.74 -30.94
CA SER A 558 -25.42 -36.36 -30.24
C SER A 558 -25.03 -37.54 -29.34
N SER A 559 -23.84 -38.10 -29.52
CA SER A 559 -23.40 -39.36 -28.91
C SER A 559 -22.04 -39.25 -28.22
N ASN A 560 -21.18 -38.32 -28.63
CA ASN A 560 -19.79 -38.22 -28.21
C ASN A 560 -19.34 -36.78 -27.95
N SER A 561 -18.32 -36.66 -27.12
CA SER A 561 -17.53 -35.45 -26.86
C SER A 561 -16.07 -35.64 -27.30
N TYR A 562 -15.45 -34.54 -27.71
CA TYR A 562 -14.14 -34.49 -28.35
C TYR A 562 -13.34 -33.32 -27.77
N LEU A 563 -12.03 -33.50 -27.68
CA LEU A 563 -11.08 -32.40 -27.57
C LEU A 563 -10.69 -32.00 -28.99
N TRP A 564 -11.03 -30.78 -29.38
CA TRP A 564 -10.86 -30.30 -30.76
C TRP A 564 -9.86 -29.16 -30.81
N ASP A 565 -8.84 -29.34 -31.64
CA ASP A 565 -7.77 -28.36 -31.85
C ASP A 565 -8.16 -27.44 -33.01
N VAL A 566 -8.33 -26.16 -32.70
CA VAL A 566 -8.83 -25.14 -33.64
C VAL A 566 -7.81 -24.82 -34.72
N VAL A 567 -6.51 -24.98 -34.43
CA VAL A 567 -5.43 -24.74 -35.40
C VAL A 567 -5.31 -25.91 -36.37
N LYS A 568 -5.38 -27.15 -35.86
CA LYS A 568 -5.30 -28.37 -36.68
C LYS A 568 -6.62 -28.76 -37.35
N GLY A 569 -7.74 -28.19 -36.91
CA GLY A 569 -9.08 -28.45 -37.45
C GLY A 569 -9.58 -29.89 -37.21
N LYS A 570 -9.06 -30.60 -36.21
CA LYS A 570 -9.39 -32.00 -35.96
C LYS A 570 -9.36 -32.34 -34.47
N SER A 571 -10.00 -33.44 -34.10
CA SER A 571 -9.90 -33.95 -32.74
C SER A 571 -8.50 -34.48 -32.44
N LEU A 572 -8.01 -34.24 -31.22
CA LEU A 572 -6.70 -34.69 -30.76
C LEU A 572 -6.70 -36.16 -30.32
N LEU A 573 -7.87 -36.75 -30.06
CA LEU A 573 -8.01 -38.11 -29.54
C LEU A 573 -9.33 -38.76 -30.00
N ALA A 574 -9.51 -40.03 -29.67
CA ALA A 574 -10.76 -40.74 -29.94
C ALA A 574 -11.93 -40.13 -29.13
N PRO A 575 -13.16 -40.10 -29.66
CA PRO A 575 -14.32 -39.57 -28.94
C PRO A 575 -14.59 -40.28 -27.61
N PHE A 576 -15.08 -39.50 -26.63
CA PHE A 576 -15.66 -40.02 -25.40
C PHE A 576 -17.19 -40.00 -25.50
N PRO A 577 -17.88 -41.14 -25.36
CA PRO A 577 -19.34 -41.18 -25.34
C PRO A 577 -19.91 -40.24 -24.28
N LEU A 578 -21.00 -39.55 -24.60
CA LEU A 578 -21.68 -38.69 -23.63
C LEU A 578 -22.19 -39.51 -22.44
N VAL A 579 -22.21 -38.87 -21.27
CA VAL A 579 -22.52 -39.54 -19.99
C VAL A 579 -23.68 -38.86 -19.28
N LYS A 580 -24.46 -39.64 -18.54
CA LYS A 580 -25.40 -39.09 -17.55
C LYS A 580 -24.58 -38.63 -16.35
N LYS A 581 -24.70 -37.37 -15.96
CA LYS A 581 -23.86 -36.80 -14.89
C LYS A 581 -24.33 -37.27 -13.51
N TYR A 582 -25.63 -37.47 -13.34
CA TYR A 582 -26.25 -37.95 -12.11
C TYR A 582 -27.24 -39.09 -12.33
N TYR A 583 -27.47 -39.87 -11.26
CA TYR A 583 -28.48 -40.94 -11.27
C TYR A 583 -29.87 -40.33 -11.46
N GLY A 584 -30.59 -40.76 -12.49
CA GLY A 584 -31.91 -40.22 -12.85
C GLY A 584 -31.88 -39.17 -13.98
N ASP A 585 -30.71 -38.74 -14.45
CA ASP A 585 -30.62 -37.80 -15.57
C ASP A 585 -31.27 -38.38 -16.83
N THR A 586 -32.08 -37.54 -17.49
CA THR A 586 -32.67 -37.80 -18.80
C THR A 586 -31.83 -37.22 -19.94
N THR A 587 -30.84 -36.38 -19.63
CA THR A 587 -29.96 -35.71 -20.58
C THR A 587 -28.52 -36.25 -20.51
N LEU A 588 -27.86 -36.30 -21.66
CA LEU A 588 -26.45 -36.69 -21.76
C LEU A 588 -25.57 -35.44 -21.76
N SER A 589 -24.49 -35.47 -20.98
CA SER A 589 -23.49 -34.40 -20.84
C SER A 589 -22.14 -34.79 -21.48
N PRO A 590 -21.30 -33.81 -21.87
CA PRO A 590 -19.93 -34.09 -22.29
C PRO A 590 -19.18 -34.90 -21.25
N ALA A 591 -18.43 -35.90 -21.72
CA ALA A 591 -17.62 -36.76 -20.86
C ALA A 591 -16.32 -36.08 -20.41
N ILE A 592 -15.86 -35.06 -21.13
CA ILE A 592 -14.69 -34.25 -20.79
C ILE A 592 -15.16 -33.08 -19.91
N GLY A 593 -14.60 -32.96 -18.71
CA GLY A 593 -14.85 -31.85 -17.80
C GLY A 593 -14.02 -30.61 -18.11
N GLU A 594 -14.09 -29.61 -17.23
CA GLU A 594 -13.31 -28.38 -17.35
C GLU A 594 -11.82 -28.63 -17.08
N PHE A 595 -10.96 -27.90 -17.80
CA PHE A 595 -9.53 -27.95 -17.58
C PHE A 595 -9.13 -27.10 -16.37
N GLY A 596 -8.29 -27.68 -15.52
CA GLY A 596 -7.63 -27.00 -14.40
C GLY A 596 -6.20 -27.51 -14.26
N PHE A 597 -5.25 -26.59 -14.02
CA PHE A 597 -3.81 -26.93 -13.89
C PHE A 597 -3.25 -27.80 -15.04
N GLY A 598 -3.75 -27.60 -16.26
CA GLY A 598 -3.29 -28.30 -17.48
C GLY A 598 -3.89 -29.68 -17.74
N VAL A 599 -4.83 -30.14 -16.90
CA VAL A 599 -5.51 -31.44 -17.04
C VAL A 599 -7.02 -31.30 -16.88
N ALA A 600 -7.79 -32.28 -17.35
CA ALA A 600 -9.24 -32.34 -17.21
C ALA A 600 -9.71 -33.74 -16.82
N PRO A 601 -10.74 -33.87 -15.97
CA PRO A 601 -11.35 -35.17 -15.70
C PRO A 601 -12.11 -35.65 -16.93
N VAL A 602 -12.10 -36.96 -17.17
CA VAL A 602 -12.85 -37.57 -18.27
C VAL A 602 -13.64 -38.79 -17.80
N THR A 603 -14.84 -38.99 -18.33
CA THR A 603 -15.73 -40.11 -17.95
C THR A 603 -16.00 -41.04 -19.13
N LYS A 604 -15.82 -42.36 -18.94
CA LYS A 604 -16.15 -43.40 -19.93
C LYS A 604 -16.74 -44.61 -19.22
N ASN A 605 -17.89 -45.10 -19.70
CA ASN A 605 -18.59 -46.28 -19.14
C ASN A 605 -18.82 -46.20 -17.62
N GLY A 606 -19.13 -45.02 -17.09
CA GLY A 606 -19.36 -44.79 -15.65
C GLY A 606 -18.09 -44.77 -14.80
N LYS A 607 -16.90 -44.85 -15.41
CA LYS A 607 -15.61 -44.66 -14.74
C LYS A 607 -14.98 -43.34 -15.16
N MET A 608 -14.13 -42.80 -14.31
CA MET A 608 -13.42 -41.53 -14.51
C MET A 608 -11.92 -41.76 -14.63
N GLY A 609 -11.25 -40.88 -15.37
CA GLY A 609 -9.80 -40.76 -15.51
C GLY A 609 -9.41 -39.29 -15.71
N VAL A 610 -8.18 -39.03 -16.12
CA VAL A 610 -7.67 -37.67 -16.35
C VAL A 610 -6.88 -37.62 -17.64
N ILE A 611 -7.10 -36.57 -18.43
CA ILE A 611 -6.35 -36.28 -19.65
C ILE A 611 -5.64 -34.93 -19.54
N ASN A 612 -4.54 -34.75 -20.27
CA ASN A 612 -3.89 -33.45 -20.43
C ASN A 612 -4.43 -32.69 -21.66
N ALA A 613 -3.98 -31.45 -21.85
CA ALA A 613 -4.37 -30.58 -22.96
C ALA A 613 -4.04 -31.15 -24.36
N ASN A 614 -3.08 -32.08 -24.45
CA ASN A 614 -2.75 -32.78 -25.69
C ASN A 614 -3.64 -34.01 -25.93
N GLY A 615 -4.61 -34.27 -25.05
CA GLY A 615 -5.49 -35.42 -25.12
C GLY A 615 -4.87 -36.74 -24.66
N GLN A 616 -3.70 -36.71 -24.04
CA GLN A 616 -3.04 -37.90 -23.52
C GLN A 616 -3.65 -38.29 -22.17
N GLU A 617 -3.89 -39.58 -21.97
CA GLU A 617 -4.31 -40.12 -20.68
C GLU A 617 -3.18 -39.97 -19.66
N VAL A 618 -3.45 -39.16 -18.64
CA VAL A 618 -2.57 -38.95 -17.47
C VAL A 618 -2.90 -39.97 -16.38
N LEU A 619 -4.19 -40.21 -16.16
CA LEU A 619 -4.69 -41.22 -15.22
C LEU A 619 -5.77 -42.08 -15.91
N PRO A 620 -5.70 -43.42 -15.80
CA PRO A 620 -6.59 -44.31 -16.54
C PRO A 620 -8.05 -44.20 -16.12
N VAL A 621 -8.96 -44.46 -17.07
CA VAL A 621 -10.41 -44.36 -16.87
C VAL A 621 -10.94 -45.58 -16.10
N ILE A 622 -10.56 -45.70 -14.83
CA ILE A 622 -10.87 -46.83 -13.95
C ILE A 622 -11.43 -46.41 -12.57
N TYR A 623 -11.47 -45.11 -12.29
CA TYR A 623 -11.87 -44.56 -10.99
C TYR A 623 -13.38 -44.33 -10.93
N ASP A 624 -13.96 -44.30 -9.74
CA ASP A 624 -15.36 -43.96 -9.51
C ASP A 624 -15.56 -42.48 -9.19
N GLY A 625 -14.49 -41.77 -8.82
CA GLY A 625 -14.48 -40.33 -8.61
C GLY A 625 -13.11 -39.73 -8.88
N VAL A 626 -13.09 -38.56 -9.53
CA VAL A 626 -11.89 -37.78 -9.81
C VAL A 626 -12.20 -36.31 -9.55
N LEU A 627 -11.30 -35.63 -8.83
CA LEU A 627 -11.42 -34.20 -8.55
C LEU A 627 -10.04 -33.54 -8.65
N ILE A 628 -9.97 -32.43 -9.38
CA ILE A 628 -8.76 -31.59 -9.47
C ILE A 628 -8.84 -30.53 -8.36
N LEU A 629 -7.88 -30.56 -7.44
CA LEU A 629 -7.73 -29.61 -6.34
C LEU A 629 -6.73 -28.49 -6.71
N PRO A 630 -6.75 -27.36 -5.98
CA PRO A 630 -5.74 -26.33 -6.10
C PRO A 630 -4.29 -26.87 -6.04
N GLN A 631 -3.37 -26.12 -6.64
CA GLN A 631 -1.94 -26.44 -6.74
C GLN A 631 -1.61 -27.79 -7.43
N GLY A 632 -2.53 -28.35 -8.23
CA GLY A 632 -2.28 -29.51 -9.10
C GLY A 632 -2.30 -30.86 -8.40
N VAL A 633 -3.06 -30.99 -7.31
CA VAL A 633 -3.32 -32.28 -6.66
C VAL A 633 -4.62 -32.87 -7.19
N ILE A 634 -4.65 -34.18 -7.45
CA ILE A 634 -5.81 -34.90 -7.96
C ILE A 634 -6.27 -35.90 -6.91
N LEU A 635 -7.51 -35.76 -6.43
CA LEU A 635 -8.14 -36.77 -5.58
C LEU A 635 -8.75 -37.85 -6.47
N LEU A 636 -8.43 -39.10 -6.15
CA LEU A 636 -8.88 -40.30 -6.86
C LEU A 636 -9.71 -41.15 -5.90
N ALA A 637 -10.90 -41.58 -6.31
CA ALA A 637 -11.76 -42.44 -5.52
C ALA A 637 -12.20 -43.68 -6.32
N ARG A 638 -12.33 -44.81 -5.64
CA ARG A 638 -12.82 -46.08 -6.20
C ARG A 638 -13.76 -46.76 -5.22
N GLN A 639 -14.85 -47.28 -5.73
CA GLN A 639 -15.81 -48.07 -4.96
C GLN A 639 -15.41 -49.55 -4.97
N ASN A 640 -15.38 -50.17 -3.79
CA ASN A 640 -15.21 -51.61 -3.60
C ASN A 640 -16.36 -52.13 -2.72
N GLY A 641 -17.40 -52.69 -3.35
CA GLY A 641 -18.65 -53.03 -2.66
C GLY A 641 -19.38 -51.78 -2.16
N ASN A 642 -19.70 -51.73 -0.86
CA ASN A 642 -20.35 -50.58 -0.22
C ASN A 642 -19.35 -49.55 0.35
N VAL A 643 -18.04 -49.73 0.11
CA VAL A 643 -16.99 -48.88 0.68
C VAL A 643 -16.31 -48.08 -0.42
N TRP A 644 -16.14 -46.78 -0.20
CA TRP A 644 -15.40 -45.88 -1.07
C TRP A 644 -14.00 -45.68 -0.52
N LYS A 645 -13.00 -45.97 -1.35
CA LYS A 645 -11.59 -45.76 -1.03
C LYS A 645 -11.02 -44.62 -1.88
N TYR A 646 -10.22 -43.74 -1.28
CA TYR A 646 -9.60 -42.63 -1.98
C TYR A 646 -8.09 -42.54 -1.72
N GLY A 647 -7.42 -41.83 -2.61
CA GLY A 647 -6.00 -41.49 -2.59
C GLY A 647 -5.73 -40.23 -3.40
N TYR A 648 -4.46 -39.91 -3.62
CA TYR A 648 -4.03 -38.69 -4.29
C TYR A 648 -3.02 -38.97 -5.39
N ALA A 649 -3.07 -38.21 -6.47
CA ALA A 649 -2.07 -38.17 -7.54
C ALA A 649 -1.69 -36.72 -7.87
N ASP A 650 -0.62 -36.52 -8.62
CA ASP A 650 -0.30 -35.22 -9.23
C ASP A 650 -0.77 -35.13 -10.69
N THR A 651 -0.64 -33.95 -11.31
CA THR A 651 -1.00 -33.71 -12.72
C THR A 651 -0.11 -34.45 -13.74
N THR A 652 0.93 -35.14 -13.29
CA THR A 652 1.72 -36.07 -14.14
C THR A 652 1.18 -37.50 -14.11
N GLY A 653 0.20 -37.78 -13.24
CA GLY A 653 -0.38 -39.10 -13.04
C GLY A 653 0.36 -39.95 -12.03
N LYS A 654 1.39 -39.42 -11.36
CA LYS A 654 2.08 -40.11 -10.29
C LYS A 654 1.17 -40.22 -9.07
N LEU A 655 0.93 -41.44 -8.63
CA LEU A 655 0.21 -41.70 -7.38
C LEU A 655 1.06 -41.24 -6.20
N LEU A 656 0.58 -40.23 -5.47
CA LEU A 656 1.19 -39.69 -4.26
C LEU A 656 0.79 -40.53 -3.04
N VAL A 657 -0.51 -40.80 -2.89
CA VAL A 657 -1.07 -41.59 -1.79
C VAL A 657 -1.97 -42.68 -2.36
N PRO A 658 -1.78 -43.97 -1.99
CA PRO A 658 -2.58 -45.07 -2.52
C PRO A 658 -4.06 -44.98 -2.11
N LEU A 659 -4.93 -45.60 -2.92
CA LEU A 659 -6.38 -45.63 -2.72
C LEU A 659 -6.79 -46.62 -1.61
N GLU A 660 -6.40 -46.34 -0.38
CA GLU A 660 -6.68 -47.20 0.79
C GLU A 660 -7.42 -46.50 1.94
N TYR A 661 -7.60 -45.17 1.82
CA TYR A 661 -8.25 -44.33 2.82
C TYR A 661 -9.75 -44.24 2.58
N ASP A 662 -10.54 -44.12 3.64
CA ASP A 662 -12.00 -44.16 3.59
C ASP A 662 -12.59 -42.79 3.22
N TYR A 663 -13.45 -42.77 2.21
CA TYR A 663 -14.10 -41.54 1.76
C TYR A 663 -15.15 -41.07 2.78
N ASN A 664 -15.01 -39.84 3.29
CA ASN A 664 -15.97 -39.28 4.23
C ASN A 664 -17.19 -38.69 3.49
N VAL A 665 -18.30 -39.41 3.48
CA VAL A 665 -19.55 -39.02 2.78
C VAL A 665 -20.28 -37.79 3.37
N ASN A 666 -19.92 -37.31 4.57
CA ASN A 666 -20.54 -36.13 5.20
C ASN A 666 -19.57 -34.97 5.49
N GLY A 667 -18.26 -35.16 5.26
CA GLY A 667 -17.24 -34.14 5.51
C GLY A 667 -16.72 -33.57 4.21
N TYR A 668 -16.65 -32.25 4.10
CA TYR A 668 -15.99 -31.59 2.99
C TYR A 668 -14.49 -31.90 3.07
N ILE A 669 -14.02 -32.94 2.36
CA ILE A 669 -12.58 -33.15 2.08
C ILE A 669 -11.97 -31.90 1.39
N TYR A 670 -12.84 -31.01 0.89
CA TYR A 670 -12.57 -29.74 0.24
C TYR A 670 -12.09 -28.61 1.19
N ASP A 671 -12.22 -28.73 2.52
CA ASP A 671 -11.89 -27.65 3.48
C ASP A 671 -10.37 -27.41 3.69
N TYR A 672 -9.50 -28.20 3.05
CA TYR A 672 -8.05 -27.93 3.04
C TYR A 672 -7.69 -27.06 1.83
N GLU A 673 -8.06 -25.78 1.89
CA GLU A 673 -7.94 -24.80 0.80
C GLU A 673 -6.50 -24.56 0.29
N ASP A 674 -5.45 -24.96 1.02
CA ASP A 674 -4.04 -24.65 0.68
C ASP A 674 -3.17 -25.87 0.29
N SER A 675 -3.73 -27.08 0.22
CA SER A 675 -3.09 -28.35 -0.23
C SER A 675 -1.66 -28.69 0.30
N THR A 676 -1.17 -27.98 1.32
CA THR A 676 0.19 -28.13 1.87
C THR A 676 0.42 -29.54 2.44
N TYR A 677 -0.62 -30.12 3.02
CA TYR A 677 -0.67 -31.50 3.49
C TYR A 677 -1.90 -32.20 2.92
N LEU A 678 -1.78 -33.51 2.70
CA LEU A 678 -2.83 -34.35 2.16
C LEU A 678 -3.53 -35.08 3.33
N PRO A 679 -4.80 -34.75 3.66
CA PRO A 679 -5.49 -35.37 4.78
C PRO A 679 -5.85 -36.84 4.49
N LEU A 680 -5.71 -37.68 5.50
CA LEU A 680 -5.92 -39.12 5.43
C LEU A 680 -7.02 -39.54 6.40
N TYR A 681 -8.03 -40.27 5.95
CA TYR A 681 -9.13 -40.74 6.79
C TYR A 681 -9.22 -42.27 6.80
N LYS A 682 -9.41 -42.87 7.98
CA LYS A 682 -9.77 -44.28 8.15
C LYS A 682 -11.00 -44.39 9.04
N SER A 683 -12.00 -45.14 8.58
CA SER A 683 -13.22 -45.36 9.35
C SER A 683 -12.93 -46.23 10.57
N VAL A 684 -13.44 -45.84 11.73
CA VAL A 684 -13.26 -46.60 12.99
C VAL A 684 -14.29 -47.73 13.09
N ASP A 685 -15.51 -47.49 12.61
CA ASP A 685 -16.53 -48.51 12.40
C ASP A 685 -17.51 -48.08 11.28
N ASN A 686 -18.18 -49.05 10.67
CA ASN A 686 -19.04 -48.80 9.50
C ASN A 686 -20.38 -48.08 9.82
N TYR A 687 -20.67 -47.77 11.09
CA TYR A 687 -21.99 -47.31 11.53
C TYR A 687 -22.00 -45.93 12.23
N THR A 688 -20.97 -45.59 13.02
CA THR A 688 -20.88 -44.41 13.87
C THR A 688 -20.37 -43.17 13.14
N ARG A 689 -19.87 -43.32 11.89
CA ARG A 689 -19.34 -42.23 11.06
C ARG A 689 -18.16 -41.50 11.73
N ALA A 690 -17.43 -42.16 12.63
CA ALA A 690 -16.20 -41.66 13.23
C ALA A 690 -14.97 -42.03 12.37
N TYR A 691 -14.09 -41.06 12.13
CA TYR A 691 -12.88 -41.24 11.32
C TYR A 691 -11.63 -40.95 12.15
N GLN A 692 -10.65 -41.84 12.04
CA GLN A 692 -9.27 -41.55 12.41
C GLN A 692 -8.59 -40.78 11.28
N LYS A 693 -7.97 -39.65 11.65
CA LYS A 693 -7.26 -38.72 10.80
C LYS A 693 -5.75 -38.99 10.83
N GLY A 694 -5.12 -38.76 9.69
CA GLY A 694 -3.68 -38.76 9.45
C GLY A 694 -3.32 -37.70 8.42
N MET A 695 -2.04 -37.58 8.08
CA MET A 695 -1.55 -36.62 7.09
C MET A 695 -0.39 -37.20 6.28
N ALA A 696 -0.39 -36.91 4.98
CA ALA A 696 0.76 -37.12 4.11
C ALA A 696 1.31 -35.78 3.60
N GLY A 697 2.59 -35.76 3.25
CA GLY A 697 3.18 -34.67 2.48
C GLY A 697 2.75 -34.71 1.01
N ARG A 698 3.01 -33.63 0.28
CA ARG A 698 2.80 -33.57 -1.19
C ARG A 698 3.72 -34.50 -1.98
N ASP A 699 4.78 -35.00 -1.36
CA ASP A 699 5.63 -36.06 -1.89
C ASP A 699 5.01 -37.46 -1.77
N GLY A 700 3.85 -37.57 -1.10
CA GLY A 700 3.16 -38.82 -0.84
C GLY A 700 3.60 -39.53 0.45
N LYS A 701 4.60 -39.00 1.16
CA LYS A 701 5.10 -39.63 2.37
C LYS A 701 4.08 -39.46 3.50
N ILE A 702 3.67 -40.56 4.11
CA ILE A 702 2.82 -40.53 5.32
C ILE A 702 3.63 -39.91 6.46
N ILE A 703 3.21 -38.75 6.92
CA ILE A 703 3.82 -38.01 8.04
C ILE A 703 3.16 -38.46 9.34
N ILE A 704 1.83 -38.50 9.37
CA ILE A 704 1.05 -38.95 10.51
C ILE A 704 0.14 -40.09 10.05
N PRO A 705 0.26 -41.29 10.62
CA PRO A 705 -0.65 -42.38 10.30
C PRO A 705 -2.08 -42.04 10.75
N ALA A 706 -3.08 -42.51 10.00
CA ALA A 706 -4.49 -42.25 10.28
C ALA A 706 -4.97 -43.01 11.53
N LEU A 707 -4.66 -42.46 12.72
CA LEU A 707 -4.88 -43.08 14.03
C LEU A 707 -5.48 -42.12 15.08
N TYR A 708 -5.66 -40.85 14.73
CA TYR A 708 -6.01 -39.76 15.67
C TYR A 708 -7.42 -39.23 15.42
N ASP A 709 -8.15 -38.84 16.45
CA ASP A 709 -9.50 -38.28 16.31
C ASP A 709 -9.46 -36.86 15.70
N ARG A 710 -8.44 -36.06 16.08
CA ARG A 710 -8.17 -34.72 15.54
C ARG A 710 -6.67 -34.50 15.33
N ILE A 711 -6.31 -33.69 14.33
CA ILE A 711 -4.93 -33.25 14.09
C ILE A 711 -4.96 -31.75 13.84
N PHE A 712 -4.21 -30.99 14.62
CA PHE A 712 -3.99 -29.57 14.41
C PHE A 712 -2.62 -29.37 13.78
N VAL A 713 -2.57 -28.65 12.65
CA VAL A 713 -1.34 -28.36 11.93
C VAL A 713 -0.65 -27.13 12.52
N GLY A 714 0.60 -27.29 12.97
CA GLY A 714 1.42 -26.20 13.47
C GLY A 714 1.92 -25.28 12.35
N LYS A 715 1.73 -23.97 12.48
CA LYS A 715 2.31 -22.99 11.53
C LYS A 715 3.84 -23.08 11.48
N ASN A 716 4.43 -22.67 10.36
CA ASN A 716 5.89 -22.59 10.16
C ASN A 716 6.66 -23.88 10.49
N ASN A 717 6.08 -25.04 10.17
CA ASN A 717 6.71 -26.34 10.38
C ASN A 717 7.05 -26.62 11.87
N THR A 718 6.23 -26.09 12.78
CA THR A 718 6.43 -26.27 14.25
C THR A 718 6.05 -27.66 14.74
N GLY A 719 5.37 -28.46 13.92
CA GLY A 719 4.93 -29.82 14.23
C GLY A 719 3.41 -29.93 14.19
N PHE A 720 2.86 -30.90 14.92
CA PHE A 720 1.43 -31.17 14.96
C PHE A 720 0.99 -31.43 16.40
N LEU A 721 -0.27 -31.09 16.66
CA LEU A 721 -0.95 -31.45 17.90
C LEU A 721 -2.04 -32.47 17.54
N ALA A 722 -1.85 -33.72 17.92
CA ALA A 722 -2.73 -34.82 17.51
C ALA A 722 -3.47 -35.38 18.72
N GLU A 723 -4.78 -35.53 18.64
CA GLU A 723 -5.61 -35.99 19.73
C GLU A 723 -6.13 -37.40 19.49
N LYS A 724 -6.11 -38.24 20.52
CA LYS A 724 -6.70 -39.57 20.52
C LYS A 724 -7.31 -39.85 21.89
N GLU A 725 -8.57 -40.28 21.93
CA GLU A 725 -9.30 -40.65 23.15
C GLU A 725 -9.30 -39.53 24.21
N ALA A 726 -9.49 -38.27 23.78
CA ALA A 726 -9.43 -37.05 24.60
C ALA A 726 -8.04 -36.72 25.19
N TYR A 727 -6.97 -37.31 24.65
CA TYR A 727 -5.60 -36.97 25.01
C TYR A 727 -4.80 -36.47 23.80
N PHE A 728 -4.12 -35.36 24.00
CA PHE A 728 -3.20 -34.76 23.05
C PHE A 728 -1.80 -35.40 23.12
N THR A 729 -1.27 -35.68 21.93
CA THR A 729 0.10 -36.07 21.62
C THR A 729 0.73 -34.96 20.80
N ILE A 730 1.93 -34.53 21.19
CA ILE A 730 2.66 -33.47 20.50
C ILE A 730 3.66 -34.13 19.57
N LEU A 731 3.49 -33.90 18.26
CA LEU A 731 4.31 -34.48 17.20
C LEU A 731 5.23 -33.41 16.62
N ASN A 732 6.47 -33.77 16.28
CA ASN A 732 7.34 -32.89 15.53
C ASN A 732 6.93 -32.82 14.05
N ALA A 733 7.61 -31.98 13.26
CA ALA A 733 7.35 -31.82 11.81
C ALA A 733 7.44 -33.13 11.00
N ALA A 734 8.19 -34.12 11.49
CA ALA A 734 8.29 -35.43 10.86
C ALA A 734 7.21 -36.42 11.34
N GLY A 735 6.26 -35.97 12.16
CA GLY A 735 5.17 -36.78 12.72
C GLY A 735 5.56 -37.66 13.93
N ASN A 736 6.77 -37.52 14.46
CA ASN A 736 7.22 -38.31 15.61
C ASN A 736 6.84 -37.64 16.93
N ALA A 737 6.41 -38.43 17.92
CA ALA A 737 6.10 -37.94 19.24
C ALA A 737 7.32 -37.28 19.90
N VAL A 738 7.13 -36.05 20.38
CA VAL A 738 8.17 -35.27 21.08
C VAL A 738 8.40 -35.82 22.49
N THR A 739 7.39 -36.45 23.08
CA THR A 739 7.43 -37.10 24.40
C THR A 739 6.50 -38.30 24.43
N SER A 740 6.77 -39.28 25.30
CA SER A 740 5.87 -40.41 25.56
C SER A 740 4.65 -40.02 26.41
N GLU A 741 4.69 -38.85 27.04
CA GLU A 741 3.61 -38.30 27.85
C GLU A 741 2.44 -37.85 26.98
N ARG A 742 1.21 -38.03 27.51
CA ARG A 742 -0.03 -37.56 26.88
C ARG A 742 -0.70 -36.52 27.77
N PHE A 743 -1.36 -35.53 27.17
CA PHE A 743 -1.91 -34.38 27.89
C PHE A 743 -3.41 -34.27 27.67
N ARG A 744 -4.18 -33.99 28.73
CA ARG A 744 -5.64 -33.76 28.59
C ARG A 744 -5.94 -32.43 27.89
N GLU A 745 -5.09 -31.43 28.14
CA GLU A 745 -5.23 -30.10 27.57
C GLU A 745 -3.84 -29.56 27.22
N VAL A 746 -3.75 -28.86 26.09
CA VAL A 746 -2.58 -28.08 25.68
C VAL A 746 -3.06 -26.65 25.47
N MET A 747 -2.52 -25.72 26.26
CA MET A 747 -2.88 -24.31 26.19
C MET A 747 -2.21 -23.71 24.96
N LEU A 748 -3.01 -23.14 24.06
CA LEU A 748 -2.57 -22.49 22.85
C LEU A 748 -2.78 -20.97 22.96
N PRO A 749 -1.97 -20.14 22.28
CA PRO A 749 -2.30 -18.74 22.09
C PRO A 749 -3.68 -18.59 21.39
N PRO A 750 -4.40 -17.47 21.58
CA PRO A 750 -5.66 -17.22 20.87
C PRO A 750 -5.46 -17.37 19.36
N THR A 751 -6.26 -18.21 18.69
CA THR A 751 -6.22 -18.39 17.23
C THR A 751 -7.42 -17.71 16.56
N VAL A 752 -7.20 -17.18 15.35
CA VAL A 752 -8.17 -16.37 14.58
C VAL A 752 -9.27 -17.23 13.92
N ASN A 753 -9.19 -18.57 13.96
CA ASN A 753 -10.21 -19.44 13.38
C ASN A 753 -10.35 -20.78 14.13
N PRO A 754 -11.43 -20.99 14.91
CA PRO A 754 -11.65 -22.23 15.66
C PRO A 754 -12.07 -23.43 14.79
N TYR A 755 -12.38 -23.22 13.51
CA TYR A 755 -12.83 -24.26 12.58
C TYR A 755 -11.72 -24.82 11.68
N ALA A 756 -10.57 -24.13 11.58
CA ALA A 756 -9.56 -24.42 10.55
C ALA A 756 -8.56 -25.55 10.86
N GLU A 757 -8.72 -26.32 11.94
CA GLU A 757 -7.76 -27.37 12.37
C GLU A 757 -6.27 -26.93 12.30
N THR A 758 -5.98 -25.64 12.54
CA THR A 758 -4.62 -25.07 12.58
C THR A 758 -4.30 -24.52 13.97
N ALA A 759 -3.03 -24.60 14.38
CA ALA A 759 -2.57 -24.15 15.69
C ALA A 759 -1.24 -23.39 15.61
N VAL A 760 -1.03 -22.43 16.52
CA VAL A 760 0.27 -21.79 16.73
C VAL A 760 0.94 -22.45 17.94
N LEU A 761 1.99 -23.23 17.71
CA LEU A 761 2.71 -23.94 18.76
C LEU A 761 3.92 -23.12 19.23
N THR A 762 3.83 -22.46 20.39
CA THR A 762 4.94 -21.73 21.02
C THR A 762 5.60 -22.56 22.12
N TYR A 763 6.81 -23.06 21.88
CA TYR A 763 7.58 -23.78 22.91
C TYR A 763 8.29 -22.80 23.84
N PRO A 764 8.35 -23.04 25.15
CA PRO A 764 7.75 -24.16 25.89
C PRO A 764 6.21 -24.17 25.90
N LEU A 765 5.59 -25.32 25.60
CA LEU A 765 4.13 -25.49 25.57
C LEU A 765 3.59 -25.69 26.99
N LEU A 766 2.53 -24.97 27.35
CA LEU A 766 1.86 -25.16 28.64
C LEU A 766 0.84 -26.31 28.53
N CYS A 767 1.14 -27.43 29.16
CA CYS A 767 0.35 -28.65 29.05
C CYS A 767 -0.20 -29.09 30.40
N ARG A 768 -1.46 -29.55 30.43
CA ARG A 768 -2.08 -30.12 31.62
C ARG A 768 -1.68 -31.58 31.79
N LYS A 769 -0.96 -31.88 32.87
CA LYS A 769 -0.55 -33.23 33.30
C LYS A 769 -1.18 -33.53 34.67
N ASN A 770 -2.21 -34.37 34.69
CA ASN A 770 -3.06 -34.64 35.87
C ASN A 770 -3.71 -33.35 36.41
N GLU A 771 -3.63 -33.10 37.71
CA GLU A 771 -4.15 -31.90 38.39
C GLU A 771 -3.19 -30.70 38.34
N ARG A 772 -2.16 -30.73 37.48
CA ARG A 772 -1.15 -29.69 37.37
C ARG A 772 -0.85 -29.34 35.92
N TYR A 773 -0.17 -28.21 35.73
CA TYR A 773 0.39 -27.80 34.46
C TYR A 773 1.91 -27.84 34.48
N VAL A 774 2.48 -28.18 33.33
CA VAL A 774 3.92 -28.24 33.08
C VAL A 774 4.25 -27.52 31.78
N TYR A 775 5.44 -26.92 31.71
CA TYR A 775 5.97 -26.41 30.45
C TYR A 775 6.79 -27.49 29.76
N LEU A 776 6.33 -27.95 28.59
CA LEU A 776 7.01 -28.93 27.75
C LEU A 776 7.92 -28.23 26.73
N LEU A 777 9.21 -28.57 26.75
CA LEU A 777 10.20 -28.12 25.80
C LEU A 777 10.11 -28.91 24.49
N ARG A 778 10.68 -28.34 23.41
CA ARG A 778 10.69 -28.96 22.07
C ARG A 778 11.43 -30.31 22.02
N ASN A 779 12.29 -30.57 23.00
CA ASN A 779 13.03 -31.84 23.14
C ASN A 779 12.31 -32.87 24.04
N GLY A 780 11.06 -32.61 24.44
CA GLY A 780 10.26 -33.51 25.27
C GLY A 780 10.50 -33.42 26.77
N LYS A 781 11.49 -32.64 27.23
CA LYS A 781 11.73 -32.40 28.67
C LYS A 781 10.76 -31.34 29.20
N THR A 782 10.48 -31.37 30.50
CA THR A 782 9.69 -30.32 31.16
C THR A 782 10.59 -29.36 31.94
N LEU A 783 10.19 -28.09 32.02
CA LEU A 783 10.79 -27.16 32.98
C LEU A 783 10.47 -27.62 34.42
N PRO A 784 11.38 -27.39 35.40
CA PRO A 784 11.19 -27.80 36.78
C PRO A 784 10.22 -26.88 37.55
N LEU A 785 9.11 -26.50 36.92
CA LEU A 785 8.03 -25.68 37.48
C LEU A 785 6.78 -26.55 37.63
N GLN A 786 6.09 -26.42 38.75
CA GLN A 786 4.86 -27.14 39.04
C GLN A 786 3.74 -26.12 39.19
N LEU A 787 2.92 -26.01 38.16
CA LEU A 787 1.86 -25.00 38.10
C LEU A 787 0.52 -25.60 38.49
N THR A 788 -0.26 -24.87 39.29
CA THR A 788 -1.61 -25.25 39.75
C THR A 788 -2.73 -24.59 38.93
N GLY A 789 -2.39 -23.68 38.01
CA GLY A 789 -3.37 -22.96 37.19
C GLY A 789 -2.73 -22.21 36.03
N VAL A 790 -3.58 -21.65 35.18
CA VAL A 790 -3.20 -20.88 34.00
C VAL A 790 -3.59 -19.41 34.22
N VAL A 791 -2.70 -18.49 33.84
CA VAL A 791 -2.95 -17.03 33.88
C VAL A 791 -2.71 -16.42 32.51
N GLN A 792 -3.22 -15.21 32.27
CA GLN A 792 -2.89 -14.45 31.07
C GLN A 792 -1.43 -13.98 31.10
N PHE A 793 -0.82 -13.87 29.91
CA PHE A 793 0.55 -13.40 29.75
C PHE A 793 0.75 -11.94 30.20
N ASN A 794 -0.24 -11.07 29.97
CA ASN A 794 -0.23 -9.68 30.42
C ASN A 794 -1.42 -9.43 31.38
N PRO A 795 -1.20 -8.81 32.56
CA PRO A 795 -2.31 -8.40 33.43
C PRO A 795 -3.27 -7.36 32.84
N GLU A 796 -2.85 -6.59 31.83
CA GLU A 796 -3.59 -5.41 31.34
C GLU A 796 -4.37 -5.65 30.04
N THR A 797 -4.52 -6.90 29.60
CA THR A 797 -5.29 -7.25 28.39
C THR A 797 -6.56 -8.02 28.73
N ASP A 798 -7.60 -7.31 29.17
CA ASP A 798 -8.99 -7.79 29.06
C ASP A 798 -9.49 -7.65 27.61
N VAL A 799 -8.73 -8.20 26.64
CA VAL A 799 -9.19 -8.32 25.25
C VAL A 799 -8.43 -9.47 24.60
N TRP A 800 -9.16 -10.53 24.24
CA TRP A 800 -9.23 -11.11 22.89
C TRP A 800 -10.51 -11.93 22.79
#